data_AF-A0A9E3UA06-F1
#
_entry.id   AF-A0A9E3UA06-F1
#
_cell.length_a   1.000
_cell.length_b   1.000
_cell.length_c   1.000
_cell.angle_alpha   90.00
_cell.angle_beta   90.00
_cell.angle_gamma   90.00
#
_symmetry.space_group_name_H-M   'P 1'
#
loop_
_entity.id
_entity.type
_entity.pdbx_description
1 polymer ?
#
loop_
_entity_poly.entity_id
_entity_poly.type
_entity_poly.pdbx_seq_one_letter_code
_entity_poly.pdbx_strand_id
1 'polypeptide(L)'
;MKLRVALVALLGALAASTPSPARASLTTSEKAQIKDFVTSARPENANRVRSLVARTDLTTEESIAALSDAVSPAPFIDARGVFLREIVFGVSSAASRPLLAQVVVRAMLARADAIFQKYVGGLDHEPRAIAELVSIYAFLDGAIANAGRPTLAAHDPNAGISAATYEECSKAMREHVDRNARWLKGDGVMPESVGRVRAQAQTALFDMLPDGLTRRVDAADRLGLKGARRQILTDWGILLADAGKLDEDKAEKVRQVLVRLPGARVDLELIYAGEDRGPLRTRGLVAFVGGASRDAAADAKPFGDEVGALTVDTSVSLITEDLAVLAVKRGLDVRPELRAQADRDATAANDEAKILGRPRAPSVEHEVAAAAHLLLLDAPRTIDLAFVRLLGGRPESAALLSDAIGALAAFAPPPKAAGQGPELALSKTMTGVRLAPNGTAIGFTLDGHAWALERPAPGFAVANVTRGGQPLSLAHLPTAKTPLREGTTWSDGTISFAKLRGAPRAAIVPPAEKAEKGAGPTVKLLGSAAKGYDAIGTAAPAEDFVLEGDLVVRGAPGGIAFRATNARESVRGAMLVVTPGGRTALVTTDDGGAEAMLAAPIDPSPAGPVRVKISVKGAKVEAVVGPTTLTGTLPASLAKGEIALVAKKGANV
;
A
#
# COMPACT_ATOMS: atom_id res chain seq x y z
N MET A 1 -50.87 38.68 -71.31
CA MET A 1 -51.31 38.62 -69.90
C MET A 1 -52.44 37.59 -69.76
N LYS A 2 -52.09 36.30 -69.64
CA LYS A 2 -53.00 35.16 -69.37
C LYS A 2 -52.16 33.88 -69.27
N LEU A 3 -51.52 33.65 -68.12
CA LEU A 3 -50.92 32.35 -67.76
C LEU A 3 -50.51 32.33 -66.27
N ARG A 4 -51.47 32.43 -65.34
CA ARG A 4 -51.20 32.32 -63.89
C ARG A 4 -52.31 31.68 -63.06
N VAL A 5 -53.21 30.87 -63.65
CA VAL A 5 -54.34 30.27 -62.90
C VAL A 5 -54.30 28.74 -62.84
N ALA A 6 -53.33 28.06 -63.48
CA ALA A 6 -53.31 26.59 -63.53
C ALA A 6 -52.26 25.89 -62.64
N LEU A 7 -51.56 26.60 -61.74
CA LEU A 7 -50.50 26.00 -60.89
C LEU A 7 -50.86 25.88 -59.40
N VAL A 8 -52.07 26.28 -58.99
CA VAL A 8 -52.47 26.26 -57.56
C VAL A 8 -53.29 25.01 -57.19
N ALA A 9 -53.79 24.24 -58.17
CA ALA A 9 -54.65 23.09 -57.90
C ALA A 9 -53.93 21.73 -57.78
N LEU A 10 -52.63 21.64 -58.13
CA LEU A 10 -51.89 20.37 -58.08
C LEU A 10 -50.87 20.27 -56.93
N LEU A 11 -50.65 21.36 -56.18
CA LEU A 11 -49.79 21.38 -54.98
C LEU A 11 -50.55 21.19 -53.66
N GLY A 12 -51.89 21.18 -53.70
CA GLY A 12 -52.75 20.97 -52.53
C GLY A 12 -53.07 19.51 -52.20
N ALA A 13 -52.67 18.55 -53.05
CA ALA A 13 -53.01 17.13 -52.91
C ALA A 13 -51.82 16.23 -52.51
N LEU A 14 -50.63 16.79 -52.27
CA LEU A 14 -49.44 16.05 -51.81
C LEU A 14 -49.07 16.32 -50.33
N ALA A 15 -49.93 17.02 -49.58
CA ALA A 15 -49.68 17.44 -48.20
C ALA A 15 -50.66 16.81 -47.18
N ALA A 16 -51.07 15.56 -47.38
CA ALA A 16 -51.92 14.83 -46.44
C ALA A 16 -51.55 13.35 -46.27
N SER A 17 -50.28 13.01 -46.42
CA SER A 17 -49.72 11.74 -45.94
C SER A 17 -48.64 12.04 -44.91
N THR A 18 -49.03 12.63 -43.79
CA THR A 18 -48.26 12.44 -42.56
C THR A 18 -48.43 10.97 -42.18
N PRO A 19 -47.37 10.14 -42.14
CA PRO A 19 -47.49 8.83 -41.52
C PRO A 19 -47.78 9.08 -40.05
N SER A 20 -49.06 8.93 -39.67
CA SER A 20 -49.42 8.74 -38.28
C SER A 20 -48.72 7.44 -37.86
N PRO A 21 -47.82 7.42 -36.85
CA PRO A 21 -47.21 6.18 -36.44
C PRO A 21 -48.33 5.32 -35.86
N ALA A 22 -48.69 4.24 -36.55
CA ALA A 22 -49.43 3.15 -35.93
C ALA A 22 -48.51 2.57 -34.85
N ARG A 23 -48.66 3.08 -33.62
CA ARG A 23 -47.94 2.63 -32.42
C ARG A 23 -48.58 1.33 -31.98
N ALA A 24 -47.99 0.21 -32.37
CA ALA A 24 -48.38 -1.08 -31.81
C ALA A 24 -47.84 -1.18 -30.39
N SER A 25 -48.54 -1.87 -29.50
CA SER A 25 -48.04 -2.20 -28.17
C SER A 25 -47.91 -3.70 -28.02
N LEU A 26 -46.97 -4.15 -27.20
CA LEU A 26 -46.86 -5.58 -26.87
C LEU A 26 -48.13 -6.04 -26.14
N THR A 27 -48.72 -7.12 -26.65
CA THR A 27 -49.85 -7.81 -26.03
C THR A 27 -49.47 -8.38 -24.67
N THR A 28 -50.47 -8.64 -23.81
CA THR A 28 -50.26 -9.30 -22.52
C THR A 28 -49.55 -10.65 -22.68
N SER A 29 -49.87 -11.40 -23.73
CA SER A 29 -49.21 -12.68 -24.04
C SER A 29 -47.74 -12.52 -24.39
N GLU A 30 -47.37 -11.52 -25.20
CA GLU A 30 -45.97 -11.27 -25.54
C GLU A 30 -45.16 -10.82 -24.32
N LYS A 31 -45.74 -9.95 -23.48
CA LYS A 31 -45.12 -9.55 -22.20
C LYS A 31 -44.90 -10.75 -21.27
N ALA A 32 -45.86 -11.68 -21.21
CA ALA A 32 -45.72 -12.92 -20.44
C ALA A 32 -44.59 -13.81 -21.00
N GLN A 33 -44.51 -13.97 -22.33
CA GLN A 33 -43.42 -14.72 -22.95
C GLN A 33 -42.04 -14.13 -22.66
N ILE A 34 -41.89 -12.80 -22.70
CA ILE A 34 -40.63 -12.14 -22.33
C ILE A 34 -40.26 -12.47 -20.87
N LYS A 35 -41.23 -12.42 -19.94
CA LYS A 35 -41.03 -12.78 -18.53
C LYS A 35 -40.59 -14.24 -18.36
N ASP A 36 -41.23 -15.17 -19.05
CA ASP A 36 -40.87 -16.59 -19.00
C ASP A 36 -39.46 -16.84 -19.52
N PHE A 37 -39.10 -16.22 -20.64
CA PHE A 37 -37.75 -16.36 -21.22
C PHE A 37 -36.68 -15.75 -20.32
N VAL A 38 -36.89 -14.55 -19.78
CA VAL A 38 -35.96 -13.89 -18.83
C VAL A 38 -35.78 -14.72 -17.55
N THR A 39 -36.87 -15.31 -17.06
CA THR A 39 -36.85 -16.19 -15.88
C THR A 39 -36.05 -17.45 -16.16
N SER A 40 -36.27 -18.09 -17.32
CA SER A 40 -35.54 -19.28 -17.75
C SER A 40 -34.05 -19.04 -18.02
N ALA A 41 -33.68 -17.81 -18.41
CA ALA A 41 -32.32 -17.35 -18.70
C ALA A 41 -31.54 -18.26 -19.68
N ARG A 42 -32.22 -18.89 -20.64
CA ARG A 42 -31.60 -19.77 -21.63
C ARG A 42 -31.13 -19.02 -22.87
N PRO A 43 -29.84 -19.07 -23.26
CA PRO A 43 -29.32 -18.34 -24.41
C PRO A 43 -30.08 -18.61 -25.72
N GLU A 44 -30.57 -19.84 -25.94
CA GLU A 44 -31.34 -20.17 -27.16
C GLU A 44 -32.63 -19.34 -27.33
N ASN A 45 -33.17 -18.80 -26.24
CA ASN A 45 -34.38 -17.97 -26.26
C ASN A 45 -34.10 -16.48 -26.50
N ALA A 46 -32.83 -16.05 -26.49
CA ALA A 46 -32.45 -14.65 -26.64
C ALA A 46 -32.94 -14.06 -27.97
N ASN A 47 -32.88 -14.83 -29.06
CA ASN A 47 -33.38 -14.42 -30.37
C ASN A 47 -34.90 -14.14 -30.35
N ARG A 48 -35.66 -14.91 -29.57
CA ARG A 48 -37.12 -14.72 -29.44
C ARG A 48 -37.44 -13.44 -28.71
N VAL A 49 -36.79 -13.20 -27.56
CA VAL A 49 -36.96 -11.93 -26.83
C VAL A 49 -36.54 -10.76 -27.70
N ARG A 50 -35.41 -10.87 -28.40
CA ARG A 50 -34.95 -9.82 -29.34
C ARG A 50 -36.00 -9.49 -30.39
N SER A 51 -36.61 -10.50 -31.00
CA SER A 51 -37.65 -10.30 -32.02
C SER A 51 -38.91 -9.61 -31.49
N LEU A 52 -39.17 -9.68 -30.17
CA LEU A 52 -40.29 -9.00 -29.53
C LEU A 52 -39.92 -7.58 -29.11
N VAL A 53 -38.74 -7.36 -28.52
CA VAL A 53 -38.36 -6.06 -27.95
C VAL A 53 -37.70 -5.11 -28.96
N ALA A 54 -37.19 -5.61 -30.08
CA ALA A 54 -36.58 -4.79 -31.13
C ALA A 54 -37.48 -4.62 -32.37
N ARG A 55 -38.80 -4.77 -32.22
CA ARG A 55 -39.73 -4.52 -33.32
C ARG A 55 -39.72 -3.04 -33.69
N THR A 56 -39.80 -2.76 -35.00
CA THR A 56 -39.74 -1.39 -35.54
C THR A 56 -41.00 -0.56 -35.29
N ASP A 57 -42.09 -1.20 -34.86
CA ASP A 57 -43.38 -0.57 -34.56
C ASP A 57 -43.57 -0.24 -33.08
N LEU A 58 -42.61 -0.61 -32.21
CA LEU A 58 -42.57 -0.22 -30.80
C LEU A 58 -41.78 1.06 -30.60
N THR A 59 -42.16 1.86 -29.60
CA THR A 59 -41.27 2.93 -29.11
C THR A 59 -40.16 2.36 -28.25
N THR A 60 -39.04 3.08 -28.15
CA THR A 60 -37.92 2.73 -27.27
C THR A 60 -38.40 2.51 -25.83
N GLU A 61 -39.32 3.35 -25.33
CA GLU A 61 -39.90 3.26 -23.99
C GLU A 61 -40.72 1.99 -23.79
N GLU A 62 -41.47 1.56 -24.79
CA GLU A 62 -42.24 0.30 -24.72
C GLU A 62 -41.31 -0.92 -24.63
N SER A 63 -40.22 -0.91 -25.41
CA SER A 63 -39.17 -1.94 -25.35
C SER A 63 -38.46 -1.96 -23.99
N ILE A 64 -38.12 -0.78 -23.46
CA ILE A 64 -37.52 -0.63 -22.12
C ILE A 64 -38.46 -1.18 -21.05
N ALA A 65 -39.73 -0.77 -21.06
CA ALA A 65 -40.72 -1.19 -20.08
C ALA A 65 -40.91 -2.72 -20.10
N ALA A 66 -41.03 -3.30 -21.29
CA ALA A 66 -41.24 -4.75 -21.44
C ALA A 66 -40.09 -5.57 -20.85
N LEU A 67 -38.83 -5.19 -21.10
CA LEU A 67 -37.70 -5.92 -20.54
C LEU A 67 -37.48 -5.59 -19.04
N SER A 68 -37.68 -4.34 -18.62
CA SER A 68 -37.51 -3.93 -17.22
C SER A 68 -38.52 -4.64 -16.30
N ASP A 69 -39.78 -4.76 -16.72
CA ASP A 69 -40.83 -5.50 -15.99
C ASP A 69 -40.51 -6.99 -15.85
N ALA A 70 -39.73 -7.55 -16.77
CA ALA A 70 -39.30 -8.94 -16.73
C ALA A 70 -38.04 -9.16 -15.90
N VAL A 71 -37.08 -8.24 -15.96
CA VAL A 71 -35.77 -8.37 -15.30
C VAL A 71 -35.81 -7.92 -13.84
N SER A 72 -36.50 -6.82 -13.51
CA SER A 72 -36.55 -6.25 -12.16
C SER A 72 -36.95 -7.26 -11.04
N PRO A 73 -37.95 -8.14 -11.22
CA PRO A 73 -38.31 -9.10 -10.17
C PRO A 73 -37.35 -10.30 -10.07
N ALA A 74 -36.48 -10.53 -11.06
CA ALA A 74 -35.68 -11.76 -11.16
C ALA A 74 -34.23 -11.56 -10.65
N PRO A 75 -33.70 -12.41 -9.73
CA PRO A 75 -32.36 -12.25 -9.17
C PRO A 75 -31.23 -12.47 -10.19
N PHE A 76 -30.36 -11.48 -10.39
CA PHE A 76 -29.27 -11.57 -11.37
C PHE A 76 -28.28 -12.68 -11.03
N ILE A 77 -28.06 -13.56 -12.00
CA ILE A 77 -27.14 -14.71 -11.95
C ILE A 77 -26.36 -14.78 -13.25
N ASP A 78 -25.24 -15.49 -13.28
CA ASP A 78 -24.36 -15.60 -14.45
C ASP A 78 -25.10 -16.05 -15.71
N ALA A 79 -25.99 -17.05 -15.60
CA ALA A 79 -26.81 -17.51 -16.72
C ALA A 79 -27.65 -16.38 -17.34
N ARG A 80 -28.19 -15.48 -16.50
CA ARG A 80 -28.95 -14.31 -16.99
C ARG A 80 -28.04 -13.27 -17.60
N GLY A 81 -26.82 -13.09 -17.08
CA GLY A 81 -25.79 -12.28 -17.72
C GLY A 81 -25.48 -12.77 -19.13
N VAL A 82 -25.27 -14.08 -19.32
CA VAL A 82 -25.03 -14.69 -20.64
C VAL A 82 -26.24 -14.47 -21.57
N PHE A 83 -27.46 -14.73 -21.08
CA PHE A 83 -28.69 -14.53 -21.84
C PHE A 83 -28.88 -13.08 -22.29
N LEU A 84 -28.69 -12.10 -21.40
CA LEU A 84 -28.82 -10.67 -21.72
C LEU A 84 -27.71 -10.21 -22.67
N ARG A 85 -26.48 -10.72 -22.51
CA ARG A 85 -25.41 -10.49 -23.48
C ARG A 85 -25.78 -11.04 -24.85
N GLU A 86 -26.34 -12.24 -24.93
CA GLU A 86 -26.78 -12.84 -26.19
C GLU A 86 -27.91 -12.02 -26.84
N ILE A 87 -28.82 -11.44 -26.05
CA ILE A 87 -29.81 -10.49 -26.58
C ILE A 87 -29.11 -9.34 -27.30
N VAL A 88 -28.10 -8.70 -26.71
CA VAL A 88 -27.43 -7.53 -27.28
C VAL A 88 -26.43 -7.87 -28.39
N PHE A 89 -25.66 -8.95 -28.27
CA PHE A 89 -24.51 -9.26 -29.13
C PHE A 89 -24.64 -10.54 -29.97
N GLY A 90 -25.77 -11.25 -29.89
CA GLY A 90 -26.03 -12.39 -30.76
C GLY A 90 -25.94 -12.02 -32.24
N VAL A 91 -25.65 -12.99 -33.11
CA VAL A 91 -25.31 -12.74 -34.53
C VAL A 91 -26.36 -11.89 -35.27
N SER A 92 -27.64 -12.10 -35.00
CA SER A 92 -28.73 -11.35 -35.65
C SER A 92 -29.10 -10.02 -34.96
N SER A 93 -28.34 -9.59 -33.95
CA SER A 93 -28.62 -8.35 -33.21
C SER A 93 -28.05 -7.10 -33.85
N ALA A 94 -27.16 -7.22 -34.85
CA ALA A 94 -26.32 -6.11 -35.32
C ALA A 94 -27.10 -4.83 -35.65
N ALA A 95 -28.22 -4.93 -36.36
CA ALA A 95 -29.05 -3.77 -36.73
C ALA A 95 -29.80 -3.15 -35.53
N SER A 96 -30.14 -3.97 -34.53
CA SER A 96 -30.90 -3.58 -33.34
C SER A 96 -30.04 -3.28 -32.11
N ARG A 97 -28.72 -3.48 -32.20
CA ARG A 97 -27.79 -3.42 -31.07
C ARG A 97 -27.84 -2.09 -30.30
N PRO A 98 -27.91 -0.91 -30.95
CA PRO A 98 -28.11 0.36 -30.25
C PRO A 98 -29.31 0.37 -29.31
N LEU A 99 -30.49 -0.03 -29.81
CA LEU A 99 -31.73 -0.11 -29.02
C LEU A 99 -31.58 -1.14 -27.89
N LEU A 100 -31.08 -2.34 -28.21
CA LEU A 100 -30.99 -3.44 -27.26
C LEU A 100 -30.02 -3.15 -26.11
N ALA A 101 -28.90 -2.48 -26.38
CA ALA A 101 -27.98 -2.04 -25.33
C ALA A 101 -28.67 -1.09 -24.35
N GLN A 102 -29.39 -0.09 -24.86
CA GLN A 102 -30.15 0.86 -24.01
C GLN A 102 -31.23 0.15 -23.18
N VAL A 103 -31.99 -0.75 -23.80
CA VAL A 103 -33.06 -1.54 -23.16
C VAL A 103 -32.49 -2.42 -22.05
N VAL A 104 -31.37 -3.11 -22.30
CA VAL A 104 -30.72 -3.98 -21.31
C VAL A 104 -30.11 -3.18 -20.16
N VAL A 105 -29.46 -2.04 -20.44
CA VAL A 105 -28.91 -1.16 -19.39
C VAL A 105 -30.04 -0.70 -18.45
N ARG A 106 -31.15 -0.18 -19.00
CA ARG A 106 -32.28 0.29 -18.17
C ARG A 106 -32.95 -0.84 -17.40
N ALA A 107 -33.10 -2.03 -17.98
CA ALA A 107 -33.66 -3.19 -17.30
C ALA A 107 -32.79 -3.66 -16.13
N MET A 108 -31.47 -3.67 -16.30
CA MET A 108 -30.52 -4.01 -15.24
C MET A 108 -30.50 -2.97 -14.12
N LEU A 109 -30.57 -1.68 -14.45
CA LEU A 109 -30.66 -0.62 -13.46
C LEU A 109 -31.98 -0.69 -12.67
N ALA A 110 -33.09 -1.02 -13.34
CA ALA A 110 -34.37 -1.27 -12.66
C ALA A 110 -34.31 -2.45 -11.66
N ARG A 111 -33.47 -3.47 -11.93
CA ARG A 111 -33.19 -4.53 -10.95
C ARG A 111 -32.35 -4.02 -9.79
N ALA A 112 -31.29 -3.25 -10.05
CA ALA A 112 -30.46 -2.67 -9.01
C ALA A 112 -31.26 -1.71 -8.10
N ASP A 113 -32.14 -0.89 -8.69
CA ASP A 113 -33.08 -0.04 -7.95
C ASP A 113 -33.98 -0.84 -7.03
N ALA A 114 -34.56 -1.95 -7.52
CA ALA A 114 -35.42 -2.81 -6.71
C ALA A 114 -34.67 -3.38 -5.50
N ILE A 115 -33.38 -3.70 -5.64
CA ILE A 115 -32.54 -4.15 -4.53
C ILE A 115 -32.33 -3.01 -3.52
N PHE A 116 -31.96 -1.81 -3.96
CA PHE A 116 -31.79 -0.67 -3.05
C PHE A 116 -33.09 -0.29 -2.34
N GLN A 117 -34.23 -0.28 -3.05
CA GLN A 117 -35.54 -0.01 -2.47
C GLN A 117 -35.95 -1.07 -1.45
N LYS A 118 -35.57 -2.33 -1.65
CA LYS A 118 -35.80 -3.39 -0.67
C LYS A 118 -34.95 -3.23 0.59
N TYR A 119 -33.72 -2.72 0.46
CA TYR A 119 -32.72 -2.66 1.54
C TYR A 119 -32.24 -1.24 1.88
N VAL A 120 -33.13 -0.23 1.80
CA VAL A 120 -32.78 1.20 1.95
C VAL A 120 -31.98 1.50 3.22
N GLY A 121 -32.26 0.80 4.33
CA GLY A 121 -31.63 1.02 5.64
C GLY A 121 -30.62 -0.04 6.10
N GLY A 122 -30.44 -1.13 5.36
CA GLY A 122 -29.72 -2.31 5.87
C GLY A 122 -28.97 -3.13 4.81
N LEU A 123 -28.63 -2.52 3.67
CA LEU A 123 -27.90 -3.21 2.60
C LEU A 123 -26.59 -3.85 3.07
N ASP A 124 -25.92 -3.21 4.02
CA ASP A 124 -24.67 -3.67 4.64
C ASP A 124 -24.79 -5.01 5.38
N HIS A 125 -26.01 -5.39 5.77
CA HIS A 125 -26.33 -6.65 6.45
C HIS A 125 -26.77 -7.76 5.46
N GLU A 126 -26.75 -7.49 4.16
CA GLU A 126 -27.30 -8.37 3.13
C GLU A 126 -26.22 -8.75 2.10
N PRO A 127 -25.27 -9.65 2.43
CA PRO A 127 -24.15 -10.01 1.56
C PRO A 127 -24.58 -10.50 0.17
N ARG A 128 -25.72 -11.19 0.08
CA ARG A 128 -26.27 -11.67 -1.20
C ARG A 128 -26.72 -10.52 -2.10
N ALA A 129 -27.34 -9.49 -1.52
CA ALA A 129 -27.77 -8.30 -2.25
C ALA A 129 -26.55 -7.48 -2.72
N ILE A 130 -25.54 -7.34 -1.86
CA ILE A 130 -24.26 -6.71 -2.20
C ILE A 130 -23.60 -7.44 -3.37
N ALA A 131 -23.47 -8.77 -3.30
CA ALA A 131 -22.89 -9.58 -4.37
C ALA A 131 -23.67 -9.45 -5.69
N GLU A 132 -25.00 -9.47 -5.63
CA GLU A 132 -25.85 -9.27 -6.80
C GLU A 132 -25.63 -7.89 -7.42
N LEU A 133 -25.61 -6.81 -6.62
CA LEU A 133 -25.35 -5.45 -7.12
C LEU A 133 -23.97 -5.33 -7.78
N VAL A 134 -22.91 -5.89 -7.17
CA VAL A 134 -21.58 -5.93 -7.79
C VAL A 134 -21.63 -6.64 -9.14
N SER A 135 -22.28 -7.80 -9.22
CA SER A 135 -22.43 -8.55 -10.48
C SER A 135 -23.22 -7.78 -11.54
N ILE A 136 -24.26 -7.04 -11.16
CA ILE A 136 -25.03 -6.19 -12.08
C ILE A 136 -24.13 -5.11 -12.68
N TYR A 137 -23.40 -4.36 -11.85
CA TYR A 137 -22.53 -3.29 -12.35
C TYR A 137 -21.32 -3.84 -13.12
N ALA A 138 -20.76 -4.97 -12.69
CA ALA A 138 -19.69 -5.66 -13.41
C ALA A 138 -20.16 -6.16 -14.80
N PHE A 139 -21.43 -6.58 -14.92
CA PHE A 139 -22.02 -6.92 -16.22
C PHE A 139 -22.20 -5.67 -17.09
N LEU A 140 -22.76 -4.59 -16.54
CA LEU A 140 -22.93 -3.33 -17.29
C LEU A 140 -21.60 -2.77 -17.77
N ASP A 141 -20.58 -2.82 -16.92
CA ASP A 141 -19.22 -2.44 -17.24
C ASP A 141 -18.63 -3.34 -18.33
N GLY A 142 -18.45 -4.63 -18.04
CA GLY A 142 -17.72 -5.54 -18.93
C GLY A 142 -18.45 -5.92 -20.22
N ALA A 143 -19.78 -6.06 -20.18
CA ALA A 143 -20.54 -6.52 -21.34
C ALA A 143 -21.02 -5.37 -22.23
N ILE A 144 -21.26 -4.17 -21.68
CA ILE A 144 -21.81 -3.03 -22.44
C ILE A 144 -20.79 -1.89 -22.53
N ALA A 145 -20.37 -1.31 -21.41
CA ALA A 145 -19.46 -0.16 -21.40
C ALA A 145 -18.10 -0.49 -22.03
N ASN A 146 -17.64 -1.73 -21.85
CA ASN A 146 -16.34 -2.23 -22.28
C ASN A 146 -16.47 -3.34 -23.34
N ALA A 147 -17.56 -3.30 -24.12
CA ALA A 147 -17.78 -4.25 -25.20
C ALA A 147 -16.67 -4.20 -26.27
N GLY A 148 -16.30 -5.36 -26.81
CA GLY A 148 -15.25 -5.47 -27.82
C GLY A 148 -13.84 -5.48 -27.22
N ARG A 149 -12.95 -4.66 -27.78
CA ARG A 149 -11.56 -4.46 -27.34
C ARG A 149 -11.31 -2.96 -27.07
N PRO A 150 -11.93 -2.38 -26.03
CA PRO A 150 -11.75 -0.98 -25.71
C PRO A 150 -10.30 -0.70 -25.29
N THR A 151 -9.91 0.57 -25.41
CA THR A 151 -8.71 1.09 -24.77
C THR A 151 -9.12 1.93 -23.56
N LEU A 152 -8.17 2.32 -22.72
CA LEU A 152 -8.41 3.27 -21.63
C LEU A 152 -9.03 4.59 -22.12
N ALA A 153 -8.65 5.03 -23.32
CA ALA A 153 -9.07 6.32 -23.86
C ALA A 153 -10.37 6.25 -24.65
N ALA A 154 -10.73 5.07 -25.18
CA ALA A 154 -11.83 4.94 -26.15
C ALA A 154 -12.56 3.60 -26.10
N HIS A 155 -13.87 3.65 -26.32
CA HIS A 155 -14.71 2.50 -26.67
C HIS A 155 -14.23 1.82 -27.95
N ASP A 156 -14.54 0.53 -28.12
CA ASP A 156 -14.29 -0.16 -29.39
C ASP A 156 -15.37 0.20 -30.42
N PRO A 157 -15.04 0.86 -31.55
CA PRO A 157 -16.01 1.18 -32.59
C PRO A 157 -16.64 -0.07 -33.23
N ASN A 158 -15.97 -1.23 -33.16
CA ASN A 158 -16.47 -2.49 -33.71
C ASN A 158 -17.47 -3.21 -32.80
N ALA A 159 -17.69 -2.71 -31.57
CA ALA A 159 -18.71 -3.27 -30.67
C ALA A 159 -20.13 -3.10 -31.22
N GLY A 160 -20.34 -2.19 -32.18
CA GLY A 160 -21.66 -1.91 -32.77
C GLY A 160 -22.60 -1.16 -31.81
N ILE A 161 -22.04 -0.46 -30.83
CA ILE A 161 -22.73 0.50 -29.96
C ILE A 161 -22.26 1.89 -30.37
N SER A 162 -23.18 2.77 -30.78
CA SER A 162 -22.85 4.11 -31.21
C SER A 162 -22.60 5.05 -30.03
N ALA A 163 -21.86 6.15 -30.25
CA ALA A 163 -21.65 7.18 -29.22
C ALA A 163 -22.98 7.74 -28.67
N ALA A 164 -24.00 7.92 -29.52
CA ALA A 164 -25.33 8.33 -29.09
C ALA A 164 -26.00 7.31 -28.16
N THR A 165 -25.75 6.02 -28.38
CA THR A 165 -26.25 4.96 -27.49
C THR A 165 -25.54 5.01 -26.14
N TYR A 166 -24.21 5.22 -26.13
CA TYR A 166 -23.46 5.40 -24.88
C TYR A 166 -23.94 6.64 -24.12
N GLU A 167 -24.26 7.75 -24.80
CA GLU A 167 -24.82 8.93 -24.12
C GLU A 167 -26.15 8.59 -23.42
N GLU A 168 -27.08 7.93 -24.11
CA GLU A 168 -28.36 7.50 -23.52
C GLU A 168 -28.19 6.48 -22.38
N CYS A 169 -27.25 5.54 -22.50
CA CYS A 169 -26.94 4.57 -21.44
C CYS A 169 -26.30 5.27 -20.22
N SER A 170 -25.40 6.22 -20.45
CA SER A 170 -24.74 6.99 -19.40
C SER A 170 -25.72 7.93 -18.67
N LYS A 171 -26.74 8.43 -19.38
CA LYS A 171 -27.85 9.20 -18.80
C LYS A 171 -28.71 8.32 -17.90
N ALA A 172 -29.05 7.11 -18.34
CA ALA A 172 -29.76 6.14 -17.49
C ALA A 172 -28.94 5.77 -16.24
N MET A 173 -27.64 5.53 -16.38
CA MET A 173 -26.73 5.30 -15.26
C MET A 173 -26.69 6.49 -14.30
N ARG A 174 -26.66 7.73 -14.81
CA ARG A 174 -26.72 8.94 -14.00
C ARG A 174 -28.04 9.02 -13.21
N GLU A 175 -29.18 8.84 -13.87
CA GLU A 175 -30.51 8.82 -13.23
C GLU A 175 -30.59 7.77 -12.11
N HIS A 176 -29.95 6.61 -12.32
CA HIS A 176 -29.82 5.55 -11.33
C HIS A 176 -28.92 5.95 -10.14
N VAL A 177 -27.75 6.55 -10.41
CA VAL A 177 -26.84 7.05 -9.37
C VAL A 177 -27.50 8.16 -8.55
N ASP A 178 -28.25 9.06 -9.18
CA ASP A 178 -28.96 10.16 -8.51
C ASP A 178 -30.08 9.63 -7.60
N ARG A 179 -30.86 8.64 -8.06
CA ARG A 179 -31.90 7.99 -7.22
C ARG A 179 -31.31 7.24 -6.02
N ASN A 180 -30.14 6.65 -6.17
CA ASN A 180 -29.45 5.87 -5.15
C ASN A 180 -28.24 6.61 -4.56
N ALA A 181 -28.30 7.95 -4.52
CA ALA A 181 -27.16 8.81 -4.23
C ALA A 181 -26.45 8.49 -2.90
N ARG A 182 -27.21 8.08 -1.87
CA ARG A 182 -26.65 7.64 -0.58
C ARG A 182 -25.55 6.56 -0.75
N TRP A 183 -25.77 5.62 -1.66
CA TRP A 183 -24.87 4.49 -1.86
C TRP A 183 -23.91 4.74 -3.01
N LEU A 184 -24.33 5.38 -4.10
CA LEU A 184 -23.54 5.43 -5.33
C LEU A 184 -22.83 6.75 -5.59
N LYS A 185 -23.31 7.85 -4.99
CA LYS A 185 -22.86 9.20 -5.29
C LYS A 185 -22.01 9.78 -4.17
N GLY A 186 -21.10 10.65 -4.56
CA GLY A 186 -20.29 11.47 -3.68
C GLY A 186 -19.18 10.72 -2.97
N ASP A 187 -18.59 11.45 -2.04
CA ASP A 187 -17.47 11.09 -1.18
C ASP A 187 -17.92 10.82 0.28
N GLY A 188 -19.23 10.74 0.52
CA GLY A 188 -19.80 10.50 1.84
C GLY A 188 -19.43 9.12 2.40
N VAL A 189 -19.17 9.08 3.70
CA VAL A 189 -18.82 7.85 4.45
C VAL A 189 -19.92 6.80 4.29
N MET A 190 -19.51 5.54 4.08
CA MET A 190 -20.41 4.37 4.06
C MET A 190 -19.79 3.14 4.72
N PRO A 191 -20.59 2.10 5.03
CA PRO A 191 -20.06 0.81 5.48
C PRO A 191 -19.13 0.17 4.43
N GLU A 192 -18.04 -0.45 4.89
CA GLU A 192 -17.02 -0.99 4.00
C GLU A 192 -17.51 -2.17 3.16
N SER A 193 -18.45 -2.96 3.70
CA SER A 193 -19.12 -4.04 2.97
C SER A 193 -19.82 -3.57 1.70
N VAL A 194 -20.21 -2.29 1.63
CA VAL A 194 -20.88 -1.68 0.46
C VAL A 194 -19.87 -0.92 -0.43
N GLY A 195 -18.65 -0.69 0.04
CA GLY A 195 -17.61 0.08 -0.67
C GLY A 195 -17.35 -0.43 -2.08
N ARG A 196 -17.31 -1.77 -2.26
CA ARG A 196 -17.10 -2.39 -3.58
C ARG A 196 -18.26 -2.15 -4.54
N VAL A 197 -19.51 -2.12 -4.03
CA VAL A 197 -20.71 -1.80 -4.84
C VAL A 197 -20.58 -0.40 -5.42
N ARG A 198 -20.22 0.59 -4.59
CA ARG A 198 -19.99 1.96 -5.04
C ARG A 198 -18.86 2.00 -6.07
N ALA A 199 -17.71 1.40 -5.77
CA ALA A 199 -16.56 1.39 -6.68
C ALA A 199 -16.94 0.86 -8.07
N GLN A 200 -17.56 -0.33 -8.15
CA GLN A 200 -17.96 -0.93 -9.42
C GLN A 200 -19.01 -0.10 -10.18
N ALA A 201 -19.98 0.49 -9.48
CA ALA A 201 -20.99 1.34 -10.10
C ALA A 201 -20.41 2.65 -10.65
N GLN A 202 -19.46 3.25 -9.93
CA GLN A 202 -18.79 4.48 -10.34
C GLN A 202 -17.88 4.25 -11.56
N THR A 203 -17.14 3.14 -11.57
CA THR A 203 -16.41 2.69 -12.76
C THR A 203 -17.37 2.47 -13.93
N ALA A 204 -18.45 1.69 -13.74
CA ALA A 204 -19.40 1.42 -14.81
C ALA A 204 -20.02 2.71 -15.38
N LEU A 205 -20.30 3.73 -14.55
CA LEU A 205 -20.74 5.04 -15.05
C LEU A 205 -19.62 5.74 -15.85
N PHE A 206 -18.40 5.76 -15.32
CA PHE A 206 -17.26 6.41 -15.98
C PHE A 206 -16.95 5.79 -17.35
N ASP A 207 -17.05 4.47 -17.45
CA ASP A 207 -16.86 3.72 -18.70
C ASP A 207 -18.05 3.79 -19.64
N MET A 208 -19.26 4.01 -19.14
CA MET A 208 -20.43 4.18 -20.02
C MET A 208 -20.46 5.55 -20.71
N LEU A 209 -19.78 6.56 -20.14
CA LEU A 209 -19.76 7.90 -20.71
C LEU A 209 -19.12 7.92 -22.09
N PRO A 210 -19.70 8.64 -23.08
CA PRO A 210 -19.08 8.79 -24.39
C PRO A 210 -17.66 9.32 -24.30
N ASP A 211 -16.82 8.85 -25.23
CA ASP A 211 -15.48 9.36 -25.37
C ASP A 211 -15.49 10.84 -25.78
N GLY A 212 -14.63 11.62 -25.15
CA GLY A 212 -14.54 13.05 -25.40
C GLY A 212 -13.67 13.78 -24.40
N LEU A 213 -13.33 15.03 -24.73
CA LEU A 213 -12.46 15.87 -23.89
C LEU A 213 -13.07 16.19 -22.52
N THR A 214 -14.41 16.22 -22.42
CA THR A 214 -15.13 16.53 -21.17
C THR A 214 -15.46 15.30 -20.35
N ARG A 215 -15.25 14.07 -20.86
CA ARG A 215 -15.69 12.81 -20.24
C ARG A 215 -15.35 12.72 -18.75
N ARG A 216 -14.12 13.11 -18.37
CA ARG A 216 -13.65 13.06 -16.97
C ARG A 216 -14.32 14.10 -16.08
N VAL A 217 -14.58 15.30 -16.61
CA VAL A 217 -15.28 16.37 -15.89
C VAL A 217 -16.74 15.98 -15.70
N ASP A 218 -17.38 15.49 -16.77
CA ASP A 218 -18.76 15.00 -16.74
C ASP A 218 -18.92 13.84 -15.74
N ALA A 219 -17.95 12.93 -15.70
CA ALA A 219 -17.91 11.85 -14.72
C ALA A 219 -17.84 12.38 -13.29
N ALA A 220 -16.91 13.30 -13.01
CA ALA A 220 -16.76 13.88 -11.69
C ALA A 220 -18.03 14.61 -11.22
N ASP A 221 -18.69 15.35 -12.12
CA ASP A 221 -19.93 16.07 -11.84
C ASP A 221 -21.11 15.11 -11.58
N ARG A 222 -21.27 14.09 -12.43
CA ARG A 222 -22.33 13.08 -12.28
C ARG A 222 -22.14 12.25 -11.01
N LEU A 223 -20.89 11.94 -10.65
CA LEU A 223 -20.55 11.27 -9.40
C LEU A 223 -20.56 12.18 -8.17
N GLY A 224 -20.65 13.50 -8.34
CA GLY A 224 -20.61 14.46 -7.22
C GLY A 224 -19.28 14.47 -6.49
N LEU A 225 -18.17 14.16 -7.17
CA LEU A 225 -16.83 14.19 -6.58
C LEU A 225 -16.36 15.64 -6.37
N LYS A 226 -15.65 15.85 -5.27
CA LYS A 226 -15.10 17.14 -4.87
C LYS A 226 -13.60 17.04 -4.58
N GLY A 227 -12.97 18.20 -4.46
CA GLY A 227 -11.60 18.32 -3.98
C GLY A 227 -10.58 17.44 -4.72
N ALA A 228 -9.71 16.79 -3.97
CA ALA A 228 -8.65 15.91 -4.45
C ALA A 228 -9.20 14.75 -5.27
N ARG A 229 -10.33 14.13 -4.87
CA ARG A 229 -10.96 13.03 -5.62
C ARG A 229 -11.39 13.47 -7.01
N ARG A 230 -12.00 14.65 -7.11
CA ARG A 230 -12.33 15.26 -8.41
C ARG A 230 -11.07 15.48 -9.24
N GLN A 231 -10.05 16.11 -8.66
CA GLN A 231 -8.81 16.44 -9.37
C GLN A 231 -8.08 15.19 -9.88
N ILE A 232 -7.99 14.13 -9.08
CA ILE A 232 -7.40 12.84 -9.50
C ILE A 232 -8.12 12.30 -10.74
N LEU A 233 -9.46 12.32 -10.74
CA LEU A 233 -10.24 11.85 -11.88
C LEU A 233 -10.10 12.76 -13.11
N THR A 234 -10.21 14.09 -12.95
CA THR A 234 -10.15 15.01 -14.08
C THR A 234 -8.78 15.03 -14.74
N ASP A 235 -7.71 15.04 -13.92
CA ASP A 235 -6.35 15.21 -14.42
C ASP A 235 -5.83 13.91 -15.04
N TRP A 236 -6.15 12.76 -14.43
CA TRP A 236 -5.53 11.48 -14.80
C TRP A 236 -6.50 10.38 -15.21
N GLY A 237 -7.81 10.56 -15.02
CA GLY A 237 -8.79 9.50 -15.29
C GLY A 237 -8.78 8.38 -14.25
N ILE A 238 -8.25 8.64 -13.04
CA ILE A 238 -8.17 7.68 -11.95
C ILE A 238 -9.30 7.95 -10.96
N LEU A 239 -10.10 6.94 -10.65
CA LEU A 239 -11.08 6.97 -9.57
C LEU A 239 -10.39 6.60 -8.24
N LEU A 240 -10.65 7.36 -7.19
CA LEU A 240 -10.29 7.00 -5.81
C LEU A 240 -11.55 6.55 -5.07
N ALA A 241 -11.70 5.24 -4.85
CA ALA A 241 -12.84 4.63 -4.19
C ALA A 241 -12.44 4.09 -2.81
N ASP A 242 -12.80 4.83 -1.76
CA ASP A 242 -12.34 4.60 -0.39
C ASP A 242 -13.49 4.54 0.62
N ALA A 243 -14.72 4.30 0.14
CA ALA A 243 -15.94 4.34 0.95
C ALA A 243 -16.14 5.66 1.75
N GLY A 244 -15.47 6.74 1.36
CA GLY A 244 -15.46 8.04 2.06
C GLY A 244 -14.67 8.05 3.36
N LYS A 245 -13.80 7.06 3.61
CA LYS A 245 -13.04 6.90 4.86
C LYS A 245 -11.82 7.81 4.96
N LEU A 246 -11.26 8.22 3.82
CA LEU A 246 -10.22 9.22 3.77
C LEU A 246 -10.89 10.60 3.85
N ASP A 247 -10.48 11.42 4.81
CA ASP A 247 -10.83 12.84 4.74
C ASP A 247 -10.15 13.51 3.53
N GLU A 248 -10.50 14.77 3.29
CA GLU A 248 -9.99 15.53 2.15
C GLU A 248 -8.46 15.73 2.22
N ASP A 249 -7.89 15.92 3.41
CA ASP A 249 -6.45 16.07 3.60
C ASP A 249 -5.69 14.79 3.23
N LYS A 250 -6.24 13.62 3.59
CA LYS A 250 -5.68 12.32 3.21
C LYS A 250 -5.83 12.05 1.71
N ALA A 251 -6.98 12.37 1.12
CA ALA A 251 -7.17 12.27 -0.32
C ALA A 251 -6.20 13.19 -1.09
N GLU A 252 -5.94 14.39 -0.59
CA GLU A 252 -4.94 15.30 -1.15
C GLU A 252 -3.53 14.73 -1.03
N LYS A 253 -3.16 14.10 0.10
CA LYS A 253 -1.87 13.41 0.21
C LYS A 253 -1.73 12.29 -0.81
N VAL A 254 -2.78 11.50 -1.07
CA VAL A 254 -2.78 10.47 -2.13
C VAL A 254 -2.58 11.10 -3.51
N ARG A 255 -3.26 12.23 -3.78
CA ARG A 255 -3.06 12.99 -5.03
C ARG A 255 -1.60 13.43 -5.17
N GLN A 256 -0.98 13.96 -4.12
CA GLN A 256 0.43 14.36 -4.12
C GLN A 256 1.36 13.18 -4.38
N VAL A 257 1.06 11.98 -3.87
CA VAL A 257 1.80 10.76 -4.19
C VAL A 257 1.69 10.41 -5.67
N LEU A 258 0.50 10.51 -6.28
CA LEU A 258 0.33 10.28 -7.72
C LEU A 258 1.09 11.29 -8.59
N VAL A 259 1.18 12.56 -8.17
CA VAL A 259 2.04 13.56 -8.82
C VAL A 259 3.50 13.10 -8.82
N ARG A 260 3.96 12.60 -7.68
CA ARG A 260 5.34 12.12 -7.45
C ARG A 260 5.65 10.79 -8.16
N LEU A 261 4.63 10.00 -8.50
CA LEU A 261 4.76 8.68 -9.13
C LEU A 261 4.11 8.63 -10.52
N PRO A 262 4.69 9.29 -11.55
CA PRO A 262 4.22 9.19 -12.93
C PRO A 262 4.09 7.74 -13.41
N GLY A 263 5.04 6.87 -13.05
CA GLY A 263 5.01 5.45 -13.41
C GLY A 263 3.81 4.69 -12.85
N ALA A 264 3.27 5.09 -11.68
CA ALA A 264 2.09 4.44 -11.11
C ALA A 264 0.79 4.77 -11.86
N ARG A 265 0.72 5.96 -12.49
CA ARG A 265 -0.49 6.48 -13.14
C ARG A 265 -0.78 5.85 -14.50
N VAL A 266 0.24 5.35 -15.20
CA VAL A 266 0.06 4.67 -16.49
C VAL A 266 -1.00 3.58 -16.32
N ASP A 267 -1.92 3.39 -17.25
CA ASP A 267 -3.01 2.39 -17.24
C ASP A 267 -3.83 2.20 -15.95
N LEU A 268 -3.67 3.04 -14.93
CA LEU A 268 -4.37 2.95 -13.67
C LEU A 268 -5.72 3.63 -13.86
N GLU A 269 -6.78 2.93 -13.53
CA GLU A 269 -8.13 3.47 -13.62
C GLU A 269 -8.76 3.64 -12.24
N LEU A 270 -8.41 2.77 -11.29
CA LEU A 270 -9.04 2.74 -9.97
C LEU A 270 -8.01 2.49 -8.87
N ILE A 271 -8.07 3.32 -7.83
CA ILE A 271 -7.48 3.05 -6.51
C ILE A 271 -8.63 2.67 -5.59
N TYR A 272 -8.67 1.41 -5.16
CA TYR A 272 -9.69 0.90 -4.27
C TYR A 272 -9.10 0.70 -2.87
N ALA A 273 -9.53 1.53 -1.91
CA ALA A 273 -9.11 1.48 -0.51
C ALA A 273 -10.26 0.99 0.37
N GLY A 274 -10.52 -0.32 0.34
CA GLY A 274 -11.56 -0.96 1.15
C GLY A 274 -11.22 -2.40 1.50
N GLU A 275 -11.82 -2.94 2.56
CA GLU A 275 -11.56 -4.30 3.05
C GLU A 275 -11.98 -5.41 2.07
N ASP A 276 -13.04 -5.20 1.27
CA ASP A 276 -13.56 -6.21 0.34
C ASP A 276 -12.79 -6.22 -0.99
N ARG A 277 -11.72 -7.02 -1.03
CA ARG A 277 -10.81 -7.16 -2.18
C ARG A 277 -11.27 -8.13 -3.29
N GLY A 278 -12.56 -8.46 -3.38
CA GLY A 278 -13.00 -9.28 -4.52
C GLY A 278 -12.90 -8.52 -5.85
N PRO A 279 -13.10 -9.23 -6.97
CA PRO A 279 -12.79 -8.72 -8.29
C PRO A 279 -13.63 -7.48 -8.65
N LEU A 280 -12.99 -6.50 -9.25
CA LEU A 280 -13.60 -5.34 -9.88
C LEU A 280 -13.35 -5.40 -11.39
N ARG A 281 -14.36 -5.06 -12.19
CA ARG A 281 -14.27 -4.92 -13.64
C ARG A 281 -14.01 -3.46 -13.97
N THR A 282 -12.97 -3.21 -14.76
CA THR A 282 -12.45 -1.91 -15.18
C THR A 282 -11.79 -2.09 -16.56
N ARG A 283 -11.62 -1.01 -17.34
CA ARG A 283 -10.78 -1.02 -18.56
C ARG A 283 -9.30 -1.14 -18.21
N GLY A 284 -8.88 -0.48 -17.13
CA GLY A 284 -7.51 -0.35 -16.68
C GLY A 284 -7.20 -1.22 -15.48
N LEU A 285 -6.06 -0.92 -14.87
CA LEU A 285 -5.60 -1.56 -13.65
C LEU A 285 -6.35 -1.02 -12.43
N VAL A 286 -6.51 -1.90 -11.45
CA VAL A 286 -7.01 -1.58 -10.11
C VAL A 286 -5.86 -1.73 -9.11
N ALA A 287 -5.55 -0.65 -8.39
CA ALA A 287 -4.68 -0.70 -7.22
C ALA A 287 -5.52 -1.00 -5.97
N PHE A 288 -5.42 -2.22 -5.43
CA PHE A 288 -6.09 -2.62 -4.20
C PHE A 288 -5.26 -2.23 -2.99
N VAL A 289 -5.76 -1.28 -2.20
CA VAL A 289 -5.04 -0.71 -1.07
C VAL A 289 -5.62 -1.12 0.27
N GLY A 290 -4.75 -1.48 1.21
CA GLY A 290 -5.12 -1.81 2.59
C GLY A 290 -5.84 -3.15 2.69
N GLY A 291 -5.49 -3.96 3.68
CA GLY A 291 -6.06 -5.30 3.85
C GLY A 291 -5.88 -5.76 5.29
N ALA A 292 -6.81 -6.59 5.76
CA ALA A 292 -6.96 -7.00 7.16
C ALA A 292 -5.83 -7.88 7.74
N SER A 293 -4.61 -7.86 7.21
CA SER A 293 -3.55 -8.82 7.58
C SER A 293 -2.22 -8.23 8.04
N ARG A 294 -2.16 -6.97 8.46
CA ARG A 294 -0.97 -6.45 9.14
C ARG A 294 -1.28 -5.86 10.50
N ASP A 295 -0.29 -5.99 11.38
CA ASP A 295 -0.21 -5.28 12.64
C ASP A 295 -0.19 -3.78 12.35
N ALA A 296 -1.33 -3.12 12.54
CA ALA A 296 -1.49 -1.68 12.31
C ALA A 296 -0.47 -0.84 13.10
N ALA A 297 0.03 -1.35 14.23
CA ALA A 297 1.07 -0.70 15.01
C ALA A 297 2.45 -0.79 14.34
N ALA A 298 2.71 -1.87 13.61
CA ALA A 298 3.91 -2.03 12.81
C ALA A 298 3.89 -1.09 11.60
N ASP A 299 2.78 -1.04 10.85
CA ASP A 299 2.67 -0.17 9.65
C ASP A 299 2.68 1.34 9.98
N ALA A 300 2.33 1.73 11.20
CA ALA A 300 2.47 3.10 11.69
C ALA A 300 3.94 3.56 11.83
N LYS A 301 4.90 2.64 11.79
CA LYS A 301 6.35 2.89 11.93
C LYS A 301 7.13 2.21 10.80
N PRO A 302 7.13 2.80 9.59
CA PRO A 302 7.75 2.18 8.42
C PRO A 302 9.29 2.22 8.47
N PHE A 303 9.88 3.09 9.30
CA PHE A 303 11.32 3.18 9.51
C PHE A 303 11.78 2.28 10.67
N GLY A 304 12.96 1.68 10.51
CA GLY A 304 13.63 0.93 11.57
C GLY A 304 14.14 1.83 12.70
N ASP A 305 14.49 1.21 13.83
CA ASP A 305 14.98 1.91 15.02
C ASP A 305 16.35 2.59 14.83
N GLU A 306 17.04 2.34 13.72
CA GLU A 306 18.33 2.95 13.39
C GLU A 306 18.24 4.43 13.01
N VAL A 307 17.04 4.97 12.80
CA VAL A 307 16.79 6.40 12.56
C VAL A 307 15.76 6.96 13.53
N GLY A 308 15.58 8.28 13.53
CA GLY A 308 14.48 8.93 14.26
C GLY A 308 13.12 8.38 13.83
N ALA A 309 12.16 8.25 14.75
CA ALA A 309 10.82 7.78 14.43
C ALA A 309 10.05 8.81 13.58
N LEU A 310 9.32 8.35 12.57
CA LEU A 310 8.39 9.17 11.79
C LEU A 310 6.98 8.68 12.06
N THR A 311 6.09 9.59 12.46
CA THR A 311 4.66 9.30 12.54
C THR A 311 4.06 9.52 11.16
N VAL A 312 3.47 8.48 10.59
CA VAL A 312 2.76 8.54 9.31
C VAL A 312 1.30 8.17 9.51
N ASP A 313 0.42 8.70 8.66
CA ASP A 313 -0.94 8.18 8.58
C ASP A 313 -0.89 6.80 7.90
N THR A 314 -1.34 5.77 8.62
CA THR A 314 -1.23 4.38 8.16
C THR A 314 -1.96 4.16 6.84
N SER A 315 -3.17 4.73 6.66
CA SER A 315 -3.94 4.55 5.43
C SER A 315 -3.22 5.18 4.23
N VAL A 316 -2.71 6.41 4.36
CA VAL A 316 -1.93 7.06 3.29
C VAL A 316 -0.62 6.31 3.01
N SER A 317 0.07 5.82 4.06
CA SER A 317 1.29 5.04 3.90
C SER A 317 1.04 3.75 3.13
N LEU A 318 -0.04 3.02 3.44
CA LEU A 318 -0.42 1.81 2.72
C LEU A 318 -0.76 2.09 1.24
N ILE A 319 -1.47 3.19 0.94
CA ILE A 319 -1.71 3.64 -0.45
C ILE A 319 -0.40 3.95 -1.16
N THR A 320 0.49 4.65 -0.48
CA THR A 320 1.79 5.05 -1.03
C THR A 320 2.63 3.84 -1.39
N GLU A 321 2.64 2.80 -0.56
CA GLU A 321 3.37 1.56 -0.81
C GLU A 321 2.81 0.78 -2.01
N ASP A 322 1.49 0.63 -2.15
CA ASP A 322 0.90 -0.06 -3.32
C ASP A 322 1.17 0.69 -4.62
N LEU A 323 1.07 2.02 -4.59
CA LEU A 323 1.42 2.85 -5.74
C LEU A 323 2.93 2.76 -6.06
N ALA A 324 3.78 2.64 -5.04
CA ALA A 324 5.21 2.41 -5.24
C ALA A 324 5.48 1.05 -5.89
N VAL A 325 4.75 -0.01 -5.52
CA VAL A 325 4.85 -1.34 -6.19
C VAL A 325 4.51 -1.22 -7.66
N LEU A 326 3.43 -0.52 -8.03
CA LEU A 326 3.07 -0.32 -9.44
C LEU A 326 4.12 0.49 -10.20
N ALA A 327 4.63 1.58 -9.61
CA ALA A 327 5.66 2.40 -10.24
C ALA A 327 6.98 1.63 -10.42
N VAL A 328 7.42 0.91 -9.39
CA VAL A 328 8.66 0.14 -9.42
C VAL A 328 8.56 -1.02 -10.40
N LYS A 329 7.49 -1.80 -10.36
CA LYS A 329 7.27 -2.90 -11.31
C LYS A 329 7.46 -2.43 -12.75
N ARG A 330 6.81 -1.32 -13.11
CA ARG A 330 6.96 -0.73 -14.45
C ARG A 330 8.36 -0.20 -14.73
N GLY A 331 8.99 0.42 -13.75
CA GLY A 331 10.37 0.89 -13.87
C GLY A 331 11.33 -0.26 -14.20
N LEU A 332 11.12 -1.41 -13.56
CA LEU A 332 11.88 -2.64 -13.81
C LEU A 332 11.52 -3.27 -15.17
N ASP A 333 10.23 -3.30 -15.54
CA ASP A 333 9.78 -3.87 -16.82
C ASP A 333 10.32 -3.09 -18.03
N VAL A 334 10.48 -1.75 -17.89
CA VAL A 334 11.07 -0.89 -18.92
C VAL A 334 12.61 -0.96 -18.93
N ARG A 335 13.25 -1.51 -17.89
CA ARG A 335 14.72 -1.59 -17.75
C ARG A 335 15.15 -3.01 -17.33
N PRO A 336 15.22 -3.96 -18.27
CA PRO A 336 15.57 -5.35 -17.97
C PRO A 336 16.92 -5.53 -17.26
N GLU A 337 17.92 -4.68 -17.55
CA GLU A 337 19.22 -4.72 -16.89
C GLU A 337 19.13 -4.31 -15.41
N LEU A 338 18.27 -3.33 -15.11
CA LEU A 338 17.99 -2.91 -13.74
C LEU A 338 17.24 -4.01 -13.00
N ARG A 339 16.27 -4.66 -13.66
CA ARG A 339 15.56 -5.81 -13.08
C ARG A 339 16.52 -6.92 -12.67
N ALA A 340 17.42 -7.32 -13.56
CA ALA A 340 18.42 -8.35 -13.28
C ALA A 340 19.43 -7.95 -12.17
N GLN A 341 19.67 -6.65 -11.98
CA GLN A 341 20.48 -6.17 -10.86
C GLN A 341 19.68 -6.18 -9.55
N ALA A 342 18.47 -5.64 -9.57
CA ALA A 342 17.56 -5.60 -8.41
C ALA A 342 17.25 -7.01 -7.88
N ASP A 343 17.08 -8.01 -8.75
CA ASP A 343 16.90 -9.40 -8.36
C ASP A 343 18.10 -9.92 -7.53
N ARG A 344 19.33 -9.54 -7.92
CA ARG A 344 20.55 -9.92 -7.19
C ARG A 344 20.64 -9.23 -5.83
N ASP A 345 20.34 -7.93 -5.80
CA ASP A 345 20.40 -7.14 -4.57
C ASP A 345 19.31 -7.52 -3.57
N ALA A 346 18.08 -7.80 -4.05
CA ALA A 346 16.98 -8.35 -3.27
C ALA A 346 17.34 -9.73 -2.68
N THR A 347 17.89 -10.63 -3.50
CA THR A 347 18.35 -11.94 -3.04
C THR A 347 19.46 -11.83 -1.97
N ALA A 348 20.36 -10.84 -2.10
CA ALA A 348 21.39 -10.58 -1.08
C ALA A 348 20.81 -10.00 0.22
N ALA A 349 19.67 -9.31 0.13
CA ALA A 349 18.92 -8.72 1.24
C ALA A 349 17.93 -9.70 1.92
N ASN A 350 18.15 -11.01 1.85
CA ASN A 350 17.22 -12.04 2.35
C ASN A 350 16.95 -12.08 3.89
N ASP A 351 17.45 -11.11 4.65
CA ASP A 351 17.25 -10.95 6.09
C ASP A 351 16.56 -9.60 6.35
N GLU A 352 15.55 -9.57 7.23
CA GLU A 352 14.83 -8.36 7.64
C GLU A 352 15.79 -7.24 8.10
N ALA A 353 16.93 -7.60 8.68
CA ALA A 353 17.96 -6.64 9.09
C ALA A 353 18.69 -5.95 7.92
N LYS A 354 18.57 -6.47 6.69
CA LYS A 354 19.24 -6.01 5.46
C LYS A 354 18.27 -5.31 4.49
N ILE A 355 16.98 -5.63 4.54
CA ILE A 355 15.95 -5.02 3.68
C ILE A 355 15.71 -3.56 4.06
N LEU A 356 15.57 -2.69 3.06
CA LEU A 356 15.21 -1.28 3.27
C LEU A 356 13.68 -1.11 3.24
N GLY A 357 13.07 -1.01 4.42
CA GLY A 357 11.61 -0.93 4.58
C GLY A 357 10.99 -2.28 4.90
N ARG A 358 9.70 -2.46 4.59
CA ARG A 358 8.92 -3.67 4.93
C ARG A 358 8.11 -4.19 3.74
N PRO A 359 8.72 -5.00 2.85
CA PRO A 359 8.05 -5.49 1.65
C PRO A 359 6.79 -6.29 1.98
N ARG A 360 5.77 -6.20 1.12
CA ARG A 360 4.50 -6.92 1.30
C ARG A 360 4.55 -8.38 0.86
N ALA A 361 5.48 -8.70 -0.03
CA ALA A 361 5.70 -10.04 -0.53
C ALA A 361 7.19 -10.24 -0.80
N PRO A 362 7.69 -11.49 -0.77
CA PRO A 362 9.07 -11.81 -1.12
C PRO A 362 9.25 -11.80 -2.64
N SER A 363 9.20 -10.63 -3.26
CA SER A 363 9.50 -10.43 -4.68
C SER A 363 10.32 -9.16 -4.87
N VAL A 364 11.12 -9.13 -5.95
CA VAL A 364 11.98 -7.98 -6.28
C VAL A 364 11.19 -6.68 -6.37
N GLU A 365 9.97 -6.70 -6.92
CA GLU A 365 9.13 -5.51 -7.03
C GLU A 365 8.76 -4.98 -5.66
N HIS A 366 8.43 -5.85 -4.72
CA HIS A 366 8.00 -5.45 -3.38
C HIS A 366 9.17 -5.00 -2.50
N GLU A 367 10.35 -5.62 -2.65
CA GLU A 367 11.56 -5.21 -1.93
C GLU A 367 12.06 -3.84 -2.39
N VAL A 368 12.14 -3.61 -3.70
CA VAL A 368 12.51 -2.31 -4.26
C VAL A 368 11.41 -1.27 -4.00
N ALA A 369 10.14 -1.66 -4.04
CA ALA A 369 9.03 -0.76 -3.70
C ALA A 369 8.99 -0.37 -2.22
N ALA A 370 9.44 -1.22 -1.30
CA ALA A 370 9.57 -0.85 0.11
C ALA A 370 10.57 0.31 0.29
N ALA A 371 11.69 0.29 -0.43
CA ALA A 371 12.65 1.39 -0.46
C ALA A 371 12.05 2.66 -1.11
N ALA A 372 11.36 2.51 -2.25
CA ALA A 372 10.66 3.62 -2.91
C ALA A 372 9.56 4.24 -2.02
N HIS A 373 8.84 3.41 -1.28
CA HIS A 373 7.83 3.85 -0.30
C HIS A 373 8.46 4.73 0.78
N LEU A 374 9.57 4.31 1.39
CA LEU A 374 10.26 5.13 2.38
C LEU A 374 10.72 6.47 1.80
N LEU A 375 11.27 6.47 0.57
CA LEU A 375 11.66 7.69 -0.14
C LEU A 375 10.50 8.68 -0.32
N LEU A 376 9.30 8.17 -0.62
CA LEU A 376 8.10 9.00 -0.80
C LEU A 376 7.59 9.60 0.51
N LEU A 377 7.77 8.87 1.62
CA LEU A 377 7.43 9.35 2.96
C LEU A 377 8.43 10.39 3.49
N ASP A 378 9.72 10.04 3.47
CA ASP A 378 10.81 10.88 3.98
C ASP A 378 12.16 10.48 3.34
N ALA A 379 12.49 11.07 2.19
CA ALA A 379 13.71 10.80 1.44
C ALA A 379 15.01 11.00 2.25
N PRO A 380 15.22 12.14 2.97
CA PRO A 380 16.40 12.31 3.81
C PRO A 380 16.58 11.19 4.84
N ARG A 381 15.51 10.83 5.56
CA ARG A 381 15.55 9.77 6.57
C ARG A 381 15.79 8.38 5.98
N THR A 382 15.28 8.14 4.77
CA THR A 382 15.50 6.89 4.04
C THR A 382 16.96 6.73 3.62
N ILE A 383 17.57 7.82 3.15
CA ILE A 383 19.00 7.89 2.85
C ILE A 383 19.83 7.64 4.10
N ASP A 384 19.48 8.30 5.22
CA ASP A 384 20.14 8.08 6.50
C ASP A 384 20.04 6.61 6.95
N LEU A 385 18.86 5.98 6.82
CA LEU A 385 18.66 4.58 7.16
C LEU A 385 19.50 3.63 6.30
N ALA A 386 19.52 3.85 4.98
CA ALA A 386 20.31 3.00 4.07
C ALA A 386 21.81 3.13 4.35
N PHE A 387 22.29 4.36 4.57
CA PHE A 387 23.70 4.65 4.73
C PHE A 387 24.24 4.39 6.13
N VAL A 388 23.42 4.51 7.19
CA VAL A 388 23.82 4.06 8.52
C VAL A 388 23.99 2.53 8.56
N ARG A 389 23.17 1.80 7.78
CA ARG A 389 23.30 0.35 7.62
C ARG A 389 24.54 -0.03 6.83
N LEU A 390 24.88 0.72 5.77
CA LEU A 390 26.16 0.58 5.07
C LEU A 390 27.35 0.78 6.02
N LEU A 391 27.35 1.85 6.82
CA LEU A 391 28.37 2.06 7.87
C LEU A 391 28.39 0.94 8.92
N GLY A 392 27.27 0.25 9.11
CA GLY A 392 27.14 -0.94 9.95
C GLY A 392 27.56 -2.26 9.29
N GLY A 393 28.11 -2.24 8.06
CA GLY A 393 28.51 -3.45 7.32
C GLY A 393 27.38 -4.14 6.56
N ARG A 394 26.26 -3.45 6.31
CA ARG A 394 25.08 -3.96 5.58
C ARG A 394 24.85 -3.15 4.30
N PRO A 395 25.62 -3.40 3.22
CA PRO A 395 25.55 -2.63 1.98
C PRO A 395 24.25 -2.85 1.20
N GLU A 396 23.50 -3.92 1.48
CA GLU A 396 22.31 -4.31 0.73
C GLU A 396 21.20 -3.26 0.81
N SER A 397 21.03 -2.58 1.96
CA SER A 397 20.08 -1.47 2.09
C SER A 397 20.43 -0.29 1.17
N ALA A 398 21.72 -0.01 0.95
CA ALA A 398 22.16 1.03 0.01
C ALA A 398 21.99 0.60 -1.45
N ALA A 399 22.12 -0.70 -1.75
CA ALA A 399 21.84 -1.25 -3.07
C ALA A 399 20.34 -1.13 -3.41
N LEU A 400 19.44 -1.56 -2.51
CA LEU A 400 17.99 -1.42 -2.70
C LEU A 400 17.55 0.05 -2.85
N LEU A 401 18.17 0.98 -2.10
CA LEU A 401 17.97 2.42 -2.28
C LEU A 401 18.33 2.86 -3.70
N SER A 402 19.50 2.43 -4.19
CA SER A 402 20.01 2.74 -5.52
C SER A 402 19.11 2.18 -6.63
N ASP A 403 18.57 0.98 -6.44
CA ASP A 403 17.65 0.33 -7.39
C ASP A 403 16.30 1.04 -7.41
N ALA A 404 15.77 1.43 -6.25
CA ALA A 404 14.52 2.17 -6.14
C ALA A 404 14.60 3.53 -6.83
N ILE A 405 15.68 4.29 -6.63
CA ILE A 405 15.92 5.55 -7.34
C ILE A 405 16.02 5.29 -8.86
N GLY A 406 16.73 4.23 -9.27
CA GLY A 406 16.84 3.82 -10.66
C GLY A 406 15.49 3.50 -11.31
N ALA A 407 14.62 2.78 -10.60
CA ALA A 407 13.28 2.40 -11.06
C ALA A 407 12.36 3.63 -11.16
N LEU A 408 12.36 4.50 -10.14
CA LEU A 408 11.58 5.74 -10.15
C LEU A 408 12.05 6.71 -11.26
N ALA A 409 13.36 6.73 -11.56
CA ALA A 409 13.93 7.53 -12.62
C ALA A 409 13.54 7.09 -14.04
N ALA A 410 12.95 5.90 -14.22
CA ALA A 410 12.45 5.45 -15.52
C ALA A 410 11.29 6.31 -16.06
N PHE A 411 10.51 6.94 -15.16
CA PHE A 411 9.36 7.78 -15.52
C PHE A 411 9.52 9.23 -15.07
N ALA A 412 10.72 9.62 -14.65
CA ALA A 412 11.00 11.00 -14.29
C ALA A 412 10.85 11.93 -15.51
N PRO A 413 10.42 13.19 -15.33
CA PRO A 413 10.44 14.18 -16.40
C PRO A 413 11.82 14.26 -17.05
N PRO A 414 11.88 14.53 -18.37
CA PRO A 414 13.15 14.74 -19.04
C PRO A 414 13.89 15.92 -18.38
N PRO A 415 15.23 15.85 -18.31
CA PRO A 415 16.00 16.89 -17.65
C PRO A 415 15.85 18.23 -18.38
N LYS A 416 15.83 19.32 -17.61
CA LYS A 416 15.67 20.69 -18.12
C LYS A 416 16.85 21.15 -18.98
N ALA A 417 18.03 20.55 -18.81
CA ALA A 417 19.23 20.82 -19.59
C ALA A 417 20.05 19.54 -19.82
N ALA A 418 20.80 19.50 -20.91
CA ALA A 418 21.70 18.40 -21.22
C ALA A 418 22.74 18.20 -20.09
N GLY A 419 22.93 16.95 -19.64
CA GLY A 419 23.89 16.59 -18.60
C GLY A 419 23.39 16.76 -17.16
N GLN A 420 22.26 17.42 -16.93
CA GLN A 420 21.56 17.35 -15.64
C GLN A 420 20.75 16.05 -15.66
N GLY A 421 20.99 15.11 -14.75
CA GLY A 421 20.19 13.88 -14.68
C GLY A 421 18.69 14.17 -14.41
N PRO A 422 17.81 13.15 -14.45
CA PRO A 422 16.40 13.32 -14.10
C PRO A 422 16.18 13.89 -12.70
N GLU A 423 15.03 14.54 -12.53
CA GLU A 423 14.54 15.10 -11.27
C GLU A 423 13.41 14.21 -10.72
N LEU A 424 13.52 13.77 -9.47
CA LEU A 424 12.51 12.99 -8.77
C LEU A 424 11.82 13.86 -7.71
N ALA A 425 10.52 14.06 -7.87
CA ALA A 425 9.69 14.65 -6.84
C ALA A 425 9.36 13.57 -5.79
N LEU A 426 10.04 13.58 -4.64
CA LEU A 426 9.76 12.67 -3.52
C LEU A 426 9.13 13.47 -2.36
N SER A 427 9.37 13.09 -1.09
CA SER A 427 9.07 14.00 0.03
C SER A 427 9.88 15.31 -0.05
N LYS A 428 11.04 15.24 -0.70
CA LYS A 428 11.88 16.35 -1.13
C LYS A 428 12.36 16.10 -2.55
N THR A 429 12.62 17.16 -3.31
CA THR A 429 13.10 17.03 -4.67
C THR A 429 14.54 16.50 -4.69
N MET A 430 14.74 15.36 -5.35
CA MET A 430 16.05 14.80 -5.66
C MET A 430 16.42 15.18 -7.10
N THR A 431 17.56 15.81 -7.31
CA THR A 431 18.01 16.31 -8.62
C THR A 431 19.29 15.63 -9.07
N GLY A 432 19.63 15.76 -10.36
CA GLY A 432 20.93 15.30 -10.87
C GLY A 432 21.15 13.80 -10.70
N VAL A 433 20.08 13.00 -10.80
CA VAL A 433 20.17 11.55 -10.64
C VAL A 433 21.03 10.97 -11.78
N ARG A 434 22.14 10.34 -11.42
CA ARG A 434 23.06 9.67 -12.36
C ARG A 434 22.85 8.17 -12.26
N LEU A 435 22.71 7.54 -13.42
CA LEU A 435 22.46 6.10 -13.53
C LEU A 435 23.67 5.40 -14.16
N ALA A 436 24.01 4.22 -13.64
CA ALA A 436 24.95 3.31 -14.28
C ALA A 436 24.32 2.66 -15.53
N PRO A 437 25.12 1.98 -16.38
CA PRO A 437 24.59 1.30 -17.57
C PRO A 437 23.51 0.25 -17.28
N ASN A 438 23.55 -0.38 -16.11
CA ASN A 438 22.52 -1.31 -15.65
C ASN A 438 21.28 -0.60 -15.04
N GLY A 439 21.18 0.73 -15.13
CA GLY A 439 20.04 1.50 -14.66
C GLY A 439 20.02 1.82 -13.16
N THR A 440 21.00 1.35 -12.37
CA THR A 440 21.08 1.65 -10.93
C THR A 440 21.55 3.08 -10.66
N ALA A 441 21.08 3.72 -9.59
CA ALA A 441 21.49 5.07 -9.25
C ALA A 441 22.89 5.11 -8.59
N ILE A 442 23.83 5.80 -9.21
CA ILE A 442 25.22 5.97 -8.73
C ILE A 442 25.52 7.38 -8.21
N GLY A 443 24.55 8.29 -8.29
CA GLY A 443 24.64 9.57 -7.60
C GLY A 443 23.41 10.43 -7.80
N PHE A 444 23.24 11.41 -6.92
CA PHE A 444 22.11 12.34 -6.93
C PHE A 444 22.40 13.50 -5.99
N THR A 445 21.59 14.55 -6.05
CA THR A 445 21.64 15.68 -5.11
C THR A 445 20.33 15.75 -4.33
N LEU A 446 20.42 15.86 -3.01
CA LEU A 446 19.28 16.06 -2.11
C LEU A 446 19.67 17.04 -1.01
N ASP A 447 18.79 17.99 -0.68
CA ASP A 447 19.05 19.03 0.34
C ASP A 447 20.35 19.81 0.10
N GLY A 448 20.72 20.03 -1.16
CA GLY A 448 21.97 20.71 -1.53
C GLY A 448 23.24 19.85 -1.37
N HIS A 449 23.11 18.58 -0.99
CA HIS A 449 24.23 17.66 -0.84
C HIS A 449 24.30 16.68 -2.02
N ALA A 450 25.46 16.65 -2.67
CA ALA A 450 25.76 15.67 -3.71
C ALA A 450 26.16 14.33 -3.07
N TRP A 451 25.47 13.28 -3.44
CA TRP A 451 25.73 11.89 -3.06
C TRP A 451 26.28 11.13 -4.25
N ALA A 452 27.28 10.29 -4.01
CA ALA A 452 27.79 9.35 -5.02
C ALA A 452 27.96 7.97 -4.39
N LEU A 453 27.52 6.95 -5.13
CA LEU A 453 27.60 5.55 -4.75
C LEU A 453 28.53 4.84 -5.73
N GLU A 454 29.57 4.21 -5.21
CA GLU A 454 30.49 3.41 -6.01
C GLU A 454 29.93 1.98 -6.13
N ARG A 455 29.49 1.63 -7.34
CA ARG A 455 28.98 0.30 -7.70
C ARG A 455 29.85 -0.29 -8.82
N PRO A 456 31.05 -0.83 -8.53
CA PRO A 456 31.96 -1.31 -9.57
C PRO A 456 31.42 -2.55 -10.29
N ALA A 457 31.64 -2.60 -11.61
CA ALA A 457 31.37 -3.79 -12.41
C ALA A 457 32.33 -4.95 -12.02
N PRO A 458 31.95 -6.22 -12.22
CA PRO A 458 30.69 -6.70 -12.82
C PRO A 458 29.55 -6.91 -11.81
N GLY A 459 29.83 -6.85 -10.50
CA GLY A 459 28.85 -7.17 -9.46
C GLY A 459 27.88 -6.03 -9.14
N PHE A 460 28.30 -4.77 -9.35
CA PHE A 460 27.57 -3.56 -8.96
C PHE A 460 27.11 -3.58 -7.49
N ALA A 461 27.80 -4.30 -6.61
CA ALA A 461 27.57 -4.16 -5.18
C ALA A 461 28.00 -2.75 -4.73
N VAL A 462 27.31 -2.16 -3.76
CA VAL A 462 27.72 -0.85 -3.21
C VAL A 462 29.00 -1.04 -2.39
N ALA A 463 30.11 -0.50 -2.90
CA ALA A 463 31.42 -0.59 -2.28
C ALA A 463 31.70 0.60 -1.35
N ASN A 464 31.29 1.79 -1.76
CA ASN A 464 31.56 3.03 -1.03
C ASN A 464 30.49 4.09 -1.33
N VAL A 465 30.36 5.07 -0.44
CA VAL A 465 29.48 6.23 -0.61
C VAL A 465 30.22 7.49 -0.20
N THR A 466 30.06 8.57 -0.97
CA THR A 466 30.56 9.89 -0.62
C THR A 466 29.43 10.93 -0.55
N ARG A 467 29.59 11.93 0.32
CA ARG A 467 28.73 13.12 0.40
C ARG A 467 29.60 14.36 0.20
N GLY A 468 29.32 15.15 -0.83
CA GLY A 468 30.15 16.31 -1.19
C GLY A 468 31.60 15.94 -1.52
N GLY A 469 31.83 14.73 -2.05
CA GLY A 469 33.16 14.20 -2.35
C GLY A 469 33.94 13.64 -1.15
N GLN A 470 33.41 13.76 0.07
CA GLN A 470 34.03 13.19 1.27
C GLN A 470 33.49 11.77 1.55
N PRO A 471 34.33 10.83 2.03
CA PRO A 471 33.86 9.53 2.48
C PRO A 471 32.72 9.64 3.49
N LEU A 472 31.72 8.78 3.35
CA LEU A 472 30.56 8.76 4.24
C LEU A 472 30.98 8.56 5.71
N SER A 473 30.40 9.36 6.61
CA SER A 473 30.57 9.24 8.05
C SER A 473 29.22 9.47 8.75
N LEU A 474 29.09 9.12 10.03
CA LEU A 474 27.85 9.31 10.79
C LEU A 474 27.47 10.80 10.91
N ALA A 475 28.46 11.71 10.93
CA ALA A 475 28.21 13.16 10.94
C ALA A 475 27.44 13.65 9.71
N HIS A 476 27.44 12.86 8.63
CA HIS A 476 26.68 13.15 7.43
C HIS A 476 25.20 12.71 7.52
N LEU A 477 24.76 12.03 8.58
CA LEU A 477 23.45 11.39 8.66
C LEU A 477 22.64 11.94 9.85
N PRO A 478 21.97 13.09 9.71
CA PRO A 478 21.41 13.84 10.84
C PRO A 478 20.30 13.11 11.62
N THR A 479 19.60 12.16 10.99
CA THR A 479 18.54 11.38 11.64
C THR A 479 19.00 10.00 12.09
N ALA A 480 20.21 9.59 11.72
CA ALA A 480 20.76 8.28 12.03
C ALA A 480 21.21 8.18 13.50
N LYS A 481 20.97 7.02 14.09
CA LYS A 481 21.53 6.61 15.38
C LYS A 481 22.79 5.77 15.12
N THR A 482 23.71 5.71 16.09
CA THR A 482 24.94 4.93 15.94
C THR A 482 24.65 3.48 15.56
N PRO A 483 25.23 2.96 14.46
CA PRO A 483 24.94 1.61 13.98
C PRO A 483 25.47 0.55 14.93
N LEU A 484 24.66 -0.47 15.20
CA LEU A 484 25.08 -1.68 15.89
C LEU A 484 25.93 -2.53 14.95
N ARG A 485 27.18 -2.80 15.33
CA ARG A 485 28.14 -3.60 14.56
C ARG A 485 28.46 -4.90 15.28
N GLU A 486 28.62 -5.97 14.52
CA GLU A 486 29.32 -7.16 15.00
C GLU A 486 30.80 -6.86 15.15
N GLY A 487 31.44 -7.48 16.14
CA GLY A 487 32.83 -7.23 16.43
C GLY A 487 33.35 -8.10 17.56
N THR A 488 34.64 -7.98 17.80
CA THR A 488 35.31 -8.51 19.00
C THR A 488 35.55 -7.43 20.04
N THR A 489 35.52 -6.15 19.64
CA THR A 489 35.75 -4.99 20.51
C THR A 489 34.95 -3.78 20.03
N TRP A 490 34.47 -2.97 20.97
CA TRP A 490 33.82 -1.67 20.75
C TRP A 490 34.43 -0.66 21.71
N SER A 491 34.78 0.53 21.23
CA SER A 491 35.38 1.58 22.04
C SER A 491 34.95 2.95 21.55
N ASP A 492 34.77 3.89 22.48
CA ASP A 492 34.64 5.33 22.19
C ASP A 492 35.91 6.13 22.56
N GLY A 493 36.99 5.43 22.91
CA GLY A 493 38.25 6.01 23.40
C GLY A 493 38.30 6.20 24.93
N THR A 494 37.15 6.18 25.62
CA THR A 494 37.07 6.31 27.10
C THR A 494 36.78 4.97 27.75
N ILE A 495 35.81 4.22 27.23
CA ILE A 495 35.48 2.86 27.65
C ILE A 495 35.61 1.90 26.48
N SER A 496 36.07 0.69 26.78
CA SER A 496 36.17 -0.37 25.78
C SER A 496 35.44 -1.62 26.29
N PHE A 497 34.63 -2.19 25.42
CA PHE A 497 33.98 -3.47 25.63
C PHE A 497 34.58 -4.50 24.69
N ALA A 498 34.87 -5.68 25.20
CA ALA A 498 35.26 -6.85 24.43
C ALA A 498 34.09 -7.83 24.33
N LYS A 499 34.08 -8.61 23.26
CA LYS A 499 33.13 -9.70 23.10
C LYS A 499 33.39 -10.76 24.17
N LEU A 500 32.41 -10.98 25.03
CA LEU A 500 32.48 -12.04 26.03
C LEU A 500 31.86 -13.35 25.49
N ARG A 501 30.72 -13.25 24.79
CA ARG A 501 30.00 -14.43 24.28
C ARG A 501 29.15 -14.12 23.04
N GLY A 502 29.03 -15.12 22.16
CA GLY A 502 28.00 -15.20 21.12
C GLY A 502 28.33 -14.44 19.83
N ALA A 503 27.38 -13.75 19.23
CA ALA A 503 27.57 -12.85 18.08
C ALA A 503 26.93 -11.47 18.38
N PRO A 504 27.40 -10.78 19.44
CA PRO A 504 26.79 -9.55 19.89
C PRO A 504 26.94 -8.46 18.84
N ARG A 505 25.86 -7.70 18.66
CA ARG A 505 25.87 -6.47 17.87
C ARG A 505 25.76 -5.30 18.83
N ALA A 506 26.81 -4.50 18.91
CA ALA A 506 26.87 -3.42 19.87
C ALA A 506 27.28 -2.08 19.24
N ALA A 507 26.96 -1.01 19.96
CA ALA A 507 27.39 0.34 19.67
C ALA A 507 27.64 1.09 20.98
N ILE A 508 28.66 1.94 20.98
CA ILE A 508 28.92 2.89 22.07
C ILE A 508 28.68 4.28 21.50
N VAL A 509 27.79 5.03 22.15
CA VAL A 509 27.49 6.41 21.82
C VAL A 509 28.11 7.27 22.91
N PRO A 510 29.11 8.11 22.60
CA PRO A 510 29.67 9.02 23.58
C PRO A 510 28.57 9.97 24.09
N PRO A 511 28.70 10.46 25.34
CA PRO A 511 27.74 11.41 25.88
C PRO A 511 27.65 12.66 24.99
N ALA A 512 26.44 13.22 24.83
CA ALA A 512 26.27 14.45 24.08
C ALA A 512 27.11 15.58 24.70
N GLU A 513 27.59 16.54 23.90
CA GLU A 513 28.41 17.67 24.38
C GLU A 513 27.76 18.48 25.51
N LYS A 514 26.43 18.42 25.64
CA LYS A 514 25.63 19.09 26.68
C LYS A 514 25.12 18.15 27.79
N ALA A 515 25.62 16.92 27.88
CA ALA A 515 25.24 16.00 28.93
C ALA A 515 25.69 16.50 30.31
N GLU A 516 24.99 16.07 31.37
CA GLU A 516 25.39 16.39 32.74
C GLU A 516 26.84 15.96 33.00
N LYS A 517 27.59 16.77 33.74
CA LYS A 517 28.98 16.52 34.08
C LYS A 517 29.08 15.18 34.83
N GLY A 518 29.68 14.17 34.20
CA GLY A 518 29.78 12.80 34.74
C GLY A 518 28.86 11.77 34.08
N ALA A 519 28.06 12.15 33.08
CA ALA A 519 27.28 11.20 32.28
C ALA A 519 28.21 10.27 31.48
N GLY A 520 28.07 8.97 31.70
CA GLY A 520 28.77 7.94 30.93
C GLY A 520 28.23 7.78 29.50
N PRO A 521 28.92 7.01 28.64
CA PRO A 521 28.44 6.72 27.30
C PRO A 521 27.18 5.85 27.33
N THR A 522 26.34 5.98 26.30
CA THR A 522 25.24 5.05 26.06
C THR A 522 25.76 3.84 25.31
N VAL A 523 25.66 2.66 25.92
CA VAL A 523 26.02 1.39 25.28
C VAL A 523 24.74 0.68 24.90
N LYS A 524 24.66 0.21 23.65
CA LYS A 524 23.53 -0.58 23.15
C LYS A 524 24.00 -1.95 22.75
N LEU A 525 23.21 -2.97 23.08
CA LEU A 525 23.45 -4.36 22.73
C LEU A 525 22.18 -5.00 22.14
N LEU A 526 22.31 -5.60 20.97
CA LEU A 526 21.28 -6.45 20.37
C LEU A 526 21.72 -7.90 20.40
N GLY A 527 20.87 -8.75 20.99
CA GLY A 527 21.06 -10.20 21.02
C GLY A 527 20.59 -10.87 19.72
N SER A 528 21.49 -11.63 19.12
CA SER A 528 21.33 -12.42 17.90
C SER A 528 21.50 -13.94 18.13
N ALA A 529 22.23 -14.35 19.18
CA ALA A 529 22.57 -15.75 19.42
C ALA A 529 21.34 -16.65 19.63
N ALA A 530 21.32 -17.80 18.95
CA ALA A 530 20.23 -18.76 19.02
C ALA A 530 20.07 -19.44 20.40
N LYS A 531 21.14 -19.48 21.21
CA LYS A 531 21.15 -20.07 22.57
C LYS A 531 21.91 -19.15 23.53
N GLY A 532 21.42 -19.08 24.77
CA GLY A 532 22.03 -18.30 25.84
C GLY A 532 21.92 -16.79 25.62
N TYR A 533 22.86 -16.05 26.21
CA TYR A 533 22.99 -14.60 26.05
C TYR A 533 24.17 -14.28 25.13
N ASP A 534 23.96 -13.31 24.25
CA ASP A 534 25.07 -12.52 23.71
C ASP A 534 25.58 -11.58 24.79
N ALA A 535 26.89 -11.37 24.81
CA ALA A 535 27.48 -10.53 25.84
C ALA A 535 28.72 -9.77 25.39
N ILE A 536 28.78 -8.52 25.82
CA ILE A 536 29.95 -7.66 25.73
C ILE A 536 30.37 -7.25 27.13
N GLY A 537 31.64 -7.39 27.45
CA GLY A 537 32.19 -7.19 28.79
C GLY A 537 33.27 -6.13 28.81
N THR A 538 33.43 -5.48 29.95
CA THR A 538 34.53 -4.58 30.26
C THR A 538 35.10 -4.94 31.63
N ALA A 539 36.38 -4.66 31.83
CA ALA A 539 37.03 -4.96 33.09
C ALA A 539 36.35 -4.20 34.23
N ALA A 540 36.09 -4.87 35.35
CA ALA A 540 35.62 -4.20 36.56
C ALA A 540 36.73 -3.27 37.08
N PRO A 541 36.39 -2.06 37.57
CA PRO A 541 37.40 -1.10 38.03
C PRO A 541 38.15 -1.56 39.30
N ALA A 542 37.53 -2.44 40.09
CA ALA A 542 38.11 -3.07 41.27
C ALA A 542 37.34 -4.37 41.60
N GLU A 543 37.79 -5.12 42.61
CA GLU A 543 37.03 -6.27 43.10
C GLU A 543 35.68 -5.81 43.67
N ASP A 544 35.65 -4.79 44.52
CA ASP A 544 34.41 -4.18 44.99
C ASP A 544 34.08 -2.96 44.13
N PHE A 545 32.85 -2.85 43.64
CA PHE A 545 32.47 -1.76 42.75
C PHE A 545 30.98 -1.42 42.83
N VAL A 546 30.66 -0.24 42.31
CA VAL A 546 29.29 0.24 42.12
C VAL A 546 29.12 0.57 40.65
N LEU A 547 28.04 0.05 40.05
CA LEU A 547 27.59 0.37 38.71
C LEU A 547 26.26 1.11 38.82
N GLU A 548 26.14 2.27 38.19
CA GLU A 548 24.91 3.06 38.14
C GLU A 548 24.61 3.49 36.72
N GLY A 549 23.34 3.43 36.32
CA GLY A 549 22.90 3.90 35.00
C GLY A 549 21.41 3.68 34.77
N ASP A 550 20.93 4.16 33.62
CA ASP A 550 19.57 3.89 33.16
C ASP A 550 19.57 2.67 32.24
N LEU A 551 18.72 1.69 32.54
CA LEU A 551 18.59 0.44 31.79
C LEU A 551 17.26 0.42 31.04
N VAL A 552 17.32 0.09 29.75
CA VAL A 552 16.15 -0.12 28.89
C VAL A 552 16.27 -1.49 28.25
N VAL A 553 15.29 -2.38 28.45
CA VAL A 553 15.27 -3.69 27.78
C VAL A 553 13.96 -3.84 27.00
N ARG A 554 14.06 -4.26 25.74
CA ARG A 554 12.92 -4.44 24.83
C ARG A 554 13.00 -5.78 24.10
N GLY A 555 11.83 -6.29 23.69
CA GLY A 555 11.70 -7.48 22.85
C GLY A 555 11.81 -8.79 23.62
N ALA A 556 12.98 -9.06 24.21
CA ALA A 556 13.28 -10.30 24.93
C ALA A 556 14.12 -10.02 26.19
N PRO A 557 14.36 -11.04 27.06
CA PRO A 557 15.17 -10.86 28.26
C PRO A 557 16.59 -10.40 27.98
N GLY A 558 17.06 -9.44 28.77
CA GLY A 558 18.40 -8.87 28.73
C GLY A 558 18.71 -8.11 30.01
N GLY A 559 19.91 -7.52 30.11
CA GLY A 559 20.29 -6.72 31.27
C GLY A 559 21.79 -6.64 31.48
N ILE A 560 22.19 -6.66 32.75
CA ILE A 560 23.57 -6.41 33.18
C ILE A 560 24.09 -7.63 33.94
N ALA A 561 25.20 -8.19 33.49
CA ALA A 561 25.98 -9.20 34.18
C ALA A 561 27.18 -8.58 34.89
N PHE A 562 27.59 -9.19 35.99
CA PHE A 562 28.73 -8.78 36.79
C PHE A 562 29.39 -10.02 37.39
N ARG A 563 30.70 -9.95 37.63
CA ARG A 563 31.54 -11.15 37.83
C ARG A 563 31.37 -12.12 36.66
N ALA A 564 31.17 -11.57 35.48
CA ALA A 564 30.87 -12.31 34.27
C ALA A 564 32.14 -12.90 33.67
N THR A 565 32.06 -14.14 33.21
CA THR A 565 33.12 -14.84 32.50
C THR A 565 32.52 -15.60 31.32
N ASN A 566 33.32 -15.82 30.28
CA ASN A 566 32.91 -16.60 29.13
C ASN A 566 32.79 -18.08 29.56
N ALA A 567 31.65 -18.71 29.26
CA ALA A 567 31.44 -20.14 29.50
C ALA A 567 31.02 -20.86 28.22
N ARG A 568 30.88 -22.19 28.31
CA ARG A 568 30.71 -23.07 27.14
C ARG A 568 29.44 -22.74 26.36
N GLU A 569 28.31 -22.61 27.05
CA GLU A 569 27.00 -22.43 26.42
C GLU A 569 26.34 -21.08 26.73
N SER A 570 26.82 -20.35 27.73
CA SER A 570 26.28 -19.05 28.15
C SER A 570 27.37 -18.13 28.75
N VAL A 571 26.96 -17.00 29.31
CA VAL A 571 27.77 -16.23 30.26
C VAL A 571 27.61 -16.85 31.64
N ARG A 572 28.72 -17.15 32.32
CA ARG A 572 28.73 -17.55 33.73
C ARG A 572 28.96 -16.30 34.57
N GLY A 573 28.08 -16.03 35.53
CA GLY A 573 28.19 -14.83 36.36
C GLY A 573 26.93 -14.59 37.18
N ALA A 574 26.89 -13.46 37.88
CA ALA A 574 25.66 -12.95 38.45
C ALA A 574 25.08 -11.89 37.52
N MET A 575 23.75 -11.79 37.44
CA MET A 575 23.07 -10.94 36.49
C MET A 575 21.82 -10.31 37.09
N LEU A 576 21.60 -9.06 36.74
CA LEU A 576 20.30 -8.42 36.83
C LEU A 576 19.63 -8.54 35.45
N VAL A 577 18.61 -9.40 35.35
CA VAL A 577 17.89 -9.68 34.10
C VAL A 577 16.51 -9.02 34.15
N VAL A 578 16.19 -8.24 33.13
CA VAL A 578 14.90 -7.61 32.90
C VAL A 578 14.19 -8.37 31.78
N THR A 579 12.98 -8.86 32.07
CA THR A 579 12.11 -9.46 31.05
C THR A 579 11.00 -8.47 30.69
N PRO A 580 10.96 -7.93 29.45
CA PRO A 580 9.91 -6.99 29.04
C PRO A 580 8.51 -7.59 29.24
N GLY A 581 7.63 -6.89 29.97
CA GLY A 581 6.28 -7.36 30.31
C GLY A 581 6.22 -8.54 31.29
N GLY A 582 7.37 -9.00 31.79
CA GLY A 582 7.49 -10.07 32.79
C GLY A 582 8.07 -9.53 34.10
N ARG A 583 9.13 -10.16 34.59
CA ARG A 583 9.78 -9.82 35.88
C ARG A 583 11.21 -9.28 35.71
N THR A 584 11.70 -8.54 36.71
CA THR A 584 13.12 -8.23 36.90
C THR A 584 13.70 -9.13 37.99
N ALA A 585 14.80 -9.83 37.72
CA ALA A 585 15.36 -10.84 38.63
C ALA A 585 16.87 -10.67 38.81
N LEU A 586 17.34 -10.91 40.04
CA LEU A 586 18.76 -11.05 40.37
C LEU A 586 19.09 -12.54 40.41
N VAL A 587 19.95 -13.00 39.50
CA VAL A 587 20.23 -14.43 39.28
C VAL A 587 21.73 -14.70 39.18
N THR A 588 22.13 -15.96 39.34
CA THR A 588 23.41 -16.49 38.85
C THR A 588 23.17 -17.41 37.67
N THR A 589 24.10 -17.43 36.72
CA THR A 589 24.18 -18.43 35.65
C THR A 589 25.41 -19.31 35.77
N ASP A 590 25.19 -20.61 35.53
CA ASP A 590 26.26 -21.59 35.43
C ASP A 590 26.82 -21.72 34.00
N ASP A 591 27.72 -22.68 33.78
CA ASP A 591 28.41 -22.89 32.49
C ASP A 591 27.45 -23.33 31.36
N GLY A 592 26.30 -23.92 31.73
CA GLY A 592 25.22 -24.34 30.83
C GLY A 592 24.17 -23.26 30.61
N GLY A 593 24.24 -22.14 31.34
CA GLY A 593 23.28 -21.04 31.28
C GLY A 593 22.02 -21.27 32.11
N ALA A 594 22.02 -22.23 33.04
CA ALA A 594 20.92 -22.39 33.98
C ALA A 594 20.92 -21.23 34.98
N GLU A 595 19.75 -20.60 35.15
CA GLU A 595 19.56 -19.45 36.04
C GLU A 595 19.11 -19.93 37.43
N ALA A 596 19.79 -19.48 38.48
CA ALA A 596 19.39 -19.67 39.88
C ALA A 596 19.15 -18.31 40.55
N MET A 597 18.04 -18.18 41.28
CA MET A 597 17.65 -16.92 41.91
C MET A 597 18.56 -16.59 43.10
N LEU A 598 19.07 -15.35 43.13
CA LEU A 598 19.79 -14.79 44.28
C LEU A 598 18.87 -14.03 45.23
N ALA A 599 17.75 -13.52 44.71
CA ALA A 599 16.74 -12.76 45.45
C ALA A 599 15.34 -13.03 44.88
N ALA A 600 14.29 -12.70 45.64
CA ALA A 600 12.93 -12.67 45.11
C ALA A 600 12.81 -11.65 43.97
N PRO A 601 12.18 -11.98 42.82
CA PRO A 601 12.10 -11.07 41.68
C PRO A 601 11.09 -9.95 41.91
N ILE A 602 11.22 -8.87 41.13
CA ILE A 602 10.23 -7.79 41.01
C ILE A 602 9.24 -8.18 39.92
N ASP A 603 7.96 -8.32 40.28
CA ASP A 603 6.88 -8.75 39.37
C ASP A 603 5.61 -7.91 39.61
N PRO A 604 5.11 -7.16 38.62
CA PRO A 604 5.68 -7.00 37.28
C PRO A 604 6.97 -6.17 37.29
N SER A 605 7.79 -6.39 36.26
CA SER A 605 8.98 -5.59 35.99
C SER A 605 8.61 -4.11 35.86
N PRO A 606 9.39 -3.18 36.44
CA PRO A 606 9.13 -1.75 36.27
C PRO A 606 9.15 -1.33 34.79
N ALA A 607 8.25 -0.43 34.40
CA ALA A 607 8.24 0.14 33.07
C ALA A 607 9.50 1.00 32.84
N GLY A 608 10.27 0.71 31.79
CA GLY A 608 11.53 1.40 31.50
C GLY A 608 11.36 2.76 30.79
N PRO A 609 12.40 3.62 30.78
CA PRO A 609 13.75 3.42 31.33
C PRO A 609 13.77 3.33 32.86
N VAL A 610 14.60 2.43 33.42
CA VAL A 610 14.71 2.22 34.87
C VAL A 610 16.11 2.58 35.35
N ARG A 611 16.21 3.46 36.35
CA ARG A 611 17.47 3.73 37.04
C ARG A 611 17.86 2.50 37.86
N VAL A 612 19.07 2.00 37.62
CA VAL A 612 19.63 0.81 38.27
C VAL A 612 20.93 1.20 38.97
N LYS A 613 21.10 0.71 40.21
CA LYS A 613 22.36 0.78 40.95
C LYS A 613 22.72 -0.61 41.49
N ILE A 614 23.83 -1.19 41.01
CA ILE A 614 24.34 -2.48 41.46
C ILE A 614 25.61 -2.25 42.27
N SER A 615 25.60 -2.68 43.53
CA SER A 615 26.74 -2.62 44.45
C SER A 615 27.24 -4.03 44.75
N VAL A 616 28.51 -4.30 44.46
CA VAL A 616 29.17 -5.59 44.72
C VAL A 616 30.26 -5.36 45.78
N LYS A 617 30.14 -6.06 46.92
CA LYS A 617 31.11 -5.99 48.03
C LYS A 617 31.43 -7.39 48.56
N GLY A 618 32.61 -7.90 48.24
CA GLY A 618 32.99 -9.29 48.48
C GLY A 618 31.98 -10.24 47.83
N ALA A 619 31.35 -11.10 48.64
CA ALA A 619 30.28 -11.99 48.20
C ALA A 619 28.88 -11.34 48.22
N LYS A 620 28.69 -10.16 48.82
CA LYS A 620 27.37 -9.53 48.90
C LYS A 620 27.10 -8.74 47.60
N VAL A 621 25.91 -8.90 47.05
CA VAL A 621 25.40 -8.05 45.97
C VAL A 621 24.08 -7.39 46.37
N GLU A 622 23.95 -6.13 46.01
CA GLU A 622 22.74 -5.34 46.17
C GLU A 622 22.41 -4.64 44.85
N ALA A 623 21.21 -4.85 44.30
CA ALA A 623 20.73 -4.21 43.09
C ALA A 623 19.47 -3.39 43.40
N VAL A 624 19.58 -2.07 43.32
CA VAL A 624 18.45 -1.13 43.43
C VAL A 624 17.88 -0.90 42.03
N VAL A 625 16.59 -1.17 41.85
CA VAL A 625 15.86 -1.05 40.59
C VAL A 625 14.62 -0.18 40.85
N GLY A 626 14.68 1.09 40.45
CA GLY A 626 13.68 2.07 40.86
C GLY A 626 13.58 2.16 42.40
N PRO A 627 12.39 1.97 43.01
CA PRO A 627 12.25 2.03 44.47
C PRO A 627 12.57 0.71 45.19
N THR A 628 12.87 -0.37 44.46
CA THR A 628 12.99 -1.72 45.05
C THR A 628 14.44 -2.17 45.12
N THR A 629 14.83 -2.81 46.23
CA THR A 629 16.18 -3.36 46.42
C THR A 629 16.15 -4.87 46.42
N LEU A 630 16.98 -5.48 45.57
CA LEU A 630 17.25 -6.92 45.54
C LEU A 630 18.60 -7.17 46.21
N THR A 631 18.68 -8.14 47.11
CA THR A 631 19.93 -8.48 47.81
C THR A 631 20.20 -9.98 47.70
N GLY A 632 21.44 -10.34 47.38
CA GLY A 632 21.86 -11.72 47.23
C GLY A 632 23.29 -11.95 47.72
N THR A 633 23.66 -13.23 47.85
CA THR A 633 25.03 -13.65 48.17
C THR A 633 25.59 -14.48 47.03
N LEU A 634 26.73 -14.03 46.47
CA LEU A 634 27.42 -14.67 45.38
C LEU A 634 28.13 -15.95 45.84
N PRO A 635 28.05 -17.04 45.06
CA PRO A 635 28.89 -18.21 45.27
C PRO A 635 30.38 -17.85 45.19
N ALA A 636 31.22 -18.54 45.97
CA ALA A 636 32.67 -18.33 45.96
C ALA A 636 33.30 -18.49 44.56
N SER A 637 32.70 -19.29 43.69
CA SER A 637 33.14 -19.46 42.30
C SER A 637 32.95 -18.22 41.42
N LEU A 638 32.25 -17.17 41.90
CA LEU A 638 32.03 -15.90 41.20
C LEU A 638 32.77 -14.74 41.89
N ALA A 639 33.94 -15.01 42.47
CA ALA A 639 34.72 -13.99 43.17
C ALA A 639 35.29 -12.91 42.22
N LYS A 640 35.54 -13.23 40.94
CA LYS A 640 36.15 -12.33 39.95
C LYS A 640 35.43 -12.46 38.60
N GLY A 641 35.53 -11.41 37.79
CA GLY A 641 35.00 -11.39 36.43
C GLY A 641 34.72 -9.97 35.95
N GLU A 642 34.20 -9.87 34.74
CA GLU A 642 33.90 -8.62 34.05
C GLU A 642 32.53 -8.06 34.45
N ILE A 643 32.30 -6.80 34.09
CA ILE A 643 30.96 -6.20 34.00
C ILE A 643 30.54 -6.34 32.54
N ALA A 644 29.37 -6.92 32.28
CA ALA A 644 28.91 -7.16 30.93
C ALA A 644 27.47 -6.73 30.72
N LEU A 645 27.14 -6.34 29.49
CA LEU A 645 25.76 -6.29 29.02
C LEU A 645 25.41 -7.64 28.42
N VAL A 646 24.18 -8.11 28.66
CA VAL A 646 23.71 -9.41 28.19
C VAL A 646 22.36 -9.29 27.50
N ALA A 647 22.19 -9.98 26.37
CA ALA A 647 20.95 -9.93 25.58
C ALA A 647 20.63 -11.32 25.00
N LYS A 648 19.40 -11.83 25.21
CA LYS A 648 18.90 -13.01 24.46
C LYS A 648 18.54 -12.63 23.02
N LYS A 649 18.33 -13.63 22.15
CA LYS A 649 17.84 -13.41 20.78
C LYS A 649 16.62 -12.48 20.76
N GLY A 650 16.72 -11.37 20.03
CA GLY A 650 15.65 -10.37 19.90
C GLY A 650 15.58 -9.36 21.06
N ALA A 651 16.45 -9.46 22.07
CA ALA A 651 16.55 -8.47 23.13
C ALA A 651 17.38 -7.27 22.67
N ASN A 652 16.86 -6.06 22.90
CA ASN A 652 17.55 -4.79 22.69
C ASN A 652 17.74 -4.14 24.07
N VAL A 653 19.00 -4.05 24.49
CA VAL A 653 19.47 -3.63 25.82
C VAL A 653 20.24 -2.33 25.73
#